data_AF-A0A3B8ZFQ3-F1
#
_entry.id   AF-A0A3B8ZFQ3-F1
#
_cell.length_a   1.000
_cell.length_b   1.000
_cell.length_c   1.000
_cell.angle_alpha   90.00
_cell.angle_beta   90.00
_cell.angle_gamma   90.00
#
_symmetry.space_group_name_H-M   'P 1'
#
loop_
_entity.id
_entity.type
_entity.pdbx_description
1 polymer ?
#
loop_
_entity_poly.entity_id
_entity_poly.type
_entity_poly.pdbx_seq_one_letter_code
_entity_poly.pdbx_strand_id
1 'polypeptide(L)'
;MLKRNFQSRTPLRSLVSKRRSRVVGVERLECRELLVADLEMLGDWTKQVADEVFLAENVPTATLANSNVVHQSIVSAEGEGGLTALDNYIAAADASYSFNILSTTPGLGVTIYDVGMTSQTWRSPAETTWTQWKHRMTILVPSAVTSSTSLMIVGGGGHNGTGGFGDSALTSSELFAAASLAISTGSVVAGVSNVPYQPLQFAGEATGRSEDAIIAKTYSQFLAGGDDNWPALLPMVKSVVRAMDTVQTVAQQQHSVNVNGFVISGASKRGWTTWLTAAADSRVRAIVPMVINVLNMDQQMAHHRQVYQGVTTAIVGGYSSAVQDYVNEGVFDHLTSARGQELLTIVDPYEYRDRLTMPKLMINATGDEFFVPDSDQFFISDLQGPTYLRYLPNRGHSLGPEAVTTLSQFYRAMIADVSLPRFSWSAQPGAAIQVTTVDAPTSVKLWQATNTQHRDFRQGIANVNWTSTSLAPSALNSYIGQVSAPTSGHTAYFVELTYDFMGESMQLTTQVNVRSAQPANQSPVVKQPLGTINVQEDAPVVNIDLGQYFDDPDLVSAADQLTYLLISNSGPGIVNPVVNGALMSLTLLLDANGPAQVVVQARDLAGETVENTLTLQAAAINDPPVFDAGDDVQVAKNSGPYSQPWATNIAAAAGLLADPQRALDELSQTVEFVIFVNRPELFDVPPEVSGSGVLSFTPAVDAVGTAVVTVRAVDNGPSGSPHDNDSVPATMTITLQPTTQPPVAMDAQYESDENSVLTVAGPGLLENDTDPDLPGDLISVIASVRQSSLGARVDVQEDGSFTYDPADVQAIDSLQIGETLQDTFTYVLRDQSNDQSNVATVVILVSGVNDPPVAVDDQMSVLTNFAQTHDLLANDHDVDSQLDPASIVITRLPTAGSAEITSEGLLRYTPAPGFVGTVSLSYTVRDVEGLLSNEALVTLEIITSPWQNQSQNVDVNGNGRVTAMDALEIINYLNSGQPTRLSESNLNPPPYLDVNGDGRVTALDALLVINHLNNRTDGGEGEAAQTQPTSLASPDDWLVLISQEVTKIRRGWL
;
A
#
# COMPACT_ATOMS: atom_id res chain seq x y z
N MET A 1 12.30 -7.08 -48.93
CA MET A 1 11.18 -8.04 -49.17
C MET A 1 10.63 -8.39 -47.79
N LEU A 2 9.33 -8.14 -47.52
CA LEU A 2 8.24 -9.14 -47.42
C LEU A 2 8.42 -10.13 -46.23
N LYS A 3 7.45 -10.41 -45.34
CA LYS A 3 6.10 -9.84 -45.07
C LYS A 3 5.49 -10.47 -43.78
N ARG A 4 4.75 -9.69 -42.94
CA ARG A 4 3.57 -10.08 -42.08
C ARG A 4 3.80 -11.12 -40.95
N ASN A 5 3.00 -11.24 -39.86
CA ASN A 5 1.85 -10.49 -39.25
C ASN A 5 1.83 -10.80 -37.71
N PHE A 6 1.54 -9.87 -36.76
CA PHE A 6 0.23 -9.55 -36.11
C PHE A 6 -0.42 -10.69 -35.26
N GLN A 7 -1.01 -10.51 -34.05
CA GLN A 7 -1.45 -9.31 -33.27
C GLN A 7 -1.62 -9.56 -31.72
N SER A 8 -1.85 -8.50 -30.92
CA SER A 8 -2.42 -8.32 -29.52
C SER A 8 -2.61 -9.50 -28.54
N ARG A 9 -2.35 -9.44 -27.21
CA ARG A 9 -2.60 -8.48 -26.07
C ARG A 9 -4.00 -8.51 -25.40
N THR A 10 -3.99 -8.64 -24.05
CA THR A 10 -5.03 -8.63 -22.98
C THR A 10 -5.59 -7.20 -22.67
N PRO A 11 -6.59 -6.92 -21.73
CA PRO A 11 -6.92 -7.61 -20.45
C PRO A 11 -8.39 -7.59 -19.84
N LEU A 12 -8.59 -8.37 -18.76
CA LEU A 12 -9.35 -8.15 -17.47
C LEU A 12 -10.88 -7.82 -17.33
N ARG A 13 -11.59 -8.76 -16.65
CA ARG A 13 -12.52 -8.65 -15.46
C ARG A 13 -14.05 -8.40 -15.55
N SER A 14 -14.76 -9.13 -14.66
CA SER A 14 -16.17 -8.99 -14.15
C SER A 14 -17.31 -9.24 -15.16
N LEU A 15 -18.52 -9.75 -14.81
CA LEU A 15 -19.22 -10.23 -13.58
C LEU A 15 -20.45 -11.08 -14.06
N VAL A 16 -21.32 -11.83 -13.34
CA VAL A 16 -21.68 -12.15 -11.93
C VAL A 16 -22.18 -13.63 -11.88
N SER A 17 -22.16 -14.35 -10.75
CA SER A 17 -23.21 -15.38 -10.45
C SER A 17 -23.39 -15.68 -8.95
N LYS A 18 -24.54 -16.29 -8.59
CA LYS A 18 -24.86 -16.89 -7.27
C LYS A 18 -25.06 -18.40 -7.45
N ARG A 19 -24.80 -19.22 -6.43
CA ARG A 19 -25.46 -20.54 -6.27
C ARG A 19 -25.98 -20.73 -4.84
N ARG A 20 -27.09 -21.49 -4.75
CA ARG A 20 -27.81 -21.98 -3.55
C ARG A 20 -27.50 -23.49 -3.46
N SER A 21 -27.04 -24.08 -2.35
CA SER A 21 -27.64 -24.30 -1.00
C SER A 21 -28.47 -25.60 -0.86
N ARG A 22 -27.81 -26.69 -0.44
CA ARG A 22 -28.27 -27.90 0.31
C ARG A 22 -26.99 -28.62 0.82
N VAL A 23 -26.78 -29.11 2.06
CA VAL A 23 -27.61 -29.58 3.20
C VAL A 23 -28.18 -30.99 2.91
N VAL A 24 -27.89 -32.09 3.67
CA VAL A 24 -27.83 -32.30 5.14
C VAL A 24 -26.75 -33.31 5.62
N GLY A 25 -26.11 -33.05 6.79
CA GLY A 25 -25.77 -34.05 7.85
C GLY A 25 -24.55 -34.99 7.67
N VAL A 26 -24.07 -35.76 8.67
CA VAL A 26 -24.46 -36.11 10.08
C VAL A 26 -23.20 -36.69 10.80
N GLU A 27 -22.82 -36.59 12.09
CA GLU A 27 -23.14 -35.83 13.34
C GLU A 27 -21.84 -35.73 14.22
N ARG A 28 -21.81 -34.88 15.27
CA ARG A 28 -20.92 -34.95 16.50
C ARG A 28 -19.39 -34.76 16.37
N LEU A 29 -18.64 -34.31 17.39
CA LEU A 29 -18.91 -33.89 18.81
C LEU A 29 -18.18 -32.56 19.14
N GLU A 30 -18.71 -31.82 20.13
CA GLU A 30 -18.05 -30.85 21.07
C GLU A 30 -17.05 -29.78 20.53
N CYS A 31 -17.19 -28.49 20.85
CA CYS A 31 -17.32 -27.90 22.20
C CYS A 31 -18.40 -26.80 22.34
N ARG A 32 -18.72 -26.43 23.59
CA ARG A 32 -19.74 -25.44 24.01
C ARG A 32 -19.17 -24.01 24.16
N GLU A 33 -19.81 -22.94 23.66
CA GLU A 33 -20.99 -22.19 24.22
C GLU A 33 -20.54 -21.23 25.35
N LEU A 34 -20.79 -19.89 25.35
CA LEU A 34 -22.07 -19.16 25.30
C LEU A 34 -21.93 -17.64 24.92
N LEU A 35 -22.85 -17.12 24.08
CA LEU A 35 -23.66 -15.85 24.18
C LEU A 35 -23.01 -14.48 24.61
N VAL A 36 -23.36 -13.26 24.10
CA VAL A 36 -24.53 -12.70 23.36
C VAL A 36 -24.17 -11.53 22.39
N ALA A 37 -24.76 -11.54 21.18
CA ALA A 37 -25.20 -10.49 20.22
C ALA A 37 -24.67 -9.01 20.19
N ASP A 38 -24.20 -8.59 18.99
CA ASP A 38 -24.80 -7.62 18.02
C ASP A 38 -25.29 -6.22 18.49
N LEU A 39 -24.80 -5.09 17.95
CA LEU A 39 -24.94 -4.47 16.60
C LEU A 39 -26.29 -3.79 16.31
N GLU A 40 -26.30 -2.44 16.14
CA GLU A 40 -26.54 -1.80 14.82
C GLU A 40 -26.31 -0.26 14.80
N MET A 41 -26.57 0.39 13.66
CA MET A 41 -25.95 1.64 13.19
C MET A 41 -26.80 2.93 13.32
N LEU A 42 -26.09 4.07 13.31
CA LEU A 42 -26.42 5.36 12.66
C LEU A 42 -27.84 5.99 12.75
N GLY A 43 -27.92 7.08 13.52
CA GLY A 43 -28.56 8.35 13.10
C GLY A 43 -30.06 8.58 13.37
N ASP A 44 -30.39 9.73 13.99
CA ASP A 44 -31.10 10.84 13.29
C ASP A 44 -31.06 12.16 14.12
N TRP A 45 -31.70 13.23 13.61
CA TRP A 45 -31.60 14.63 14.06
C TRP A 45 -32.76 15.12 14.97
N THR A 46 -32.40 15.82 16.05
CA THR A 46 -33.15 16.95 16.69
C THR A 46 -34.63 16.82 17.14
N LYS A 47 -34.94 17.10 18.43
CA LYS A 47 -35.98 18.07 18.88
C LYS A 47 -36.15 18.22 20.40
N GLN A 48 -36.91 19.27 20.78
CA GLN A 48 -37.40 19.69 22.12
C GLN A 48 -36.34 20.34 23.06
N VAL A 49 -36.39 21.62 23.49
CA VAL A 49 -37.43 22.71 23.55
C VAL A 49 -38.49 22.51 24.66
N ALA A 50 -38.76 23.44 25.61
CA ALA A 50 -38.10 24.68 26.08
C ALA A 50 -38.75 25.22 27.40
N ASP A 51 -38.47 26.49 27.73
CA ASP A 51 -39.27 27.49 28.49
C ASP A 51 -39.12 27.68 30.02
N GLU A 52 -38.55 28.83 30.40
CA GLU A 52 -39.11 29.78 31.40
C GLU A 52 -39.03 31.25 30.92
N VAL A 53 -39.81 31.54 29.87
CA VAL A 53 -40.72 32.71 29.71
C VAL A 53 -40.41 34.07 30.42
N PHE A 54 -40.16 35.09 29.58
CA PHE A 54 -40.59 36.50 29.65
C PHE A 54 -40.24 37.41 30.86
N LEU A 55 -39.64 38.59 30.57
CA LEU A 55 -40.41 39.82 30.26
C LEU A 55 -39.54 40.86 29.51
N ALA A 56 -40.15 41.92 28.98
CA ALA A 56 -39.57 42.73 27.90
C ALA A 56 -39.55 44.26 28.13
N GLU A 57 -38.87 44.95 27.20
CA GLU A 57 -38.89 46.40 26.90
C GLU A 57 -38.41 47.40 27.98
N ASN A 58 -37.36 48.17 27.64
CA ASN A 58 -37.50 49.60 27.33
C ASN A 58 -36.19 50.19 26.74
N VAL A 59 -36.30 51.18 25.84
CA VAL A 59 -35.17 51.92 25.26
C VAL A 59 -35.43 53.43 25.36
N PRO A 60 -34.46 54.20 25.87
CA PRO A 60 -34.26 55.58 25.42
C PRO A 60 -32.84 55.82 24.88
N THR A 61 -32.75 56.70 23.87
CA THR A 61 -31.50 57.09 23.18
C THR A 61 -30.72 58.20 23.90
N ALA A 62 -29.38 58.13 23.95
CA ALA A 62 -28.53 59.28 24.26
C ALA A 62 -27.08 59.19 23.68
N THR A 63 -26.83 60.03 22.67
CA THR A 63 -25.61 60.86 22.45
C THR A 63 -24.19 60.23 22.35
N LEU A 64 -23.47 60.61 21.29
CA LEU A 64 -22.04 60.36 21.04
C LEU A 64 -21.10 61.13 22.00
N ALA A 65 -20.02 60.47 22.46
CA ALA A 65 -18.82 61.12 23.03
C ALA A 65 -17.57 60.23 22.80
N ASN A 66 -16.37 60.82 22.83
CA ASN A 66 -15.12 60.20 22.34
C ASN A 66 -14.31 59.43 23.40
N SER A 67 -13.40 58.60 22.86
CA SER A 67 -12.07 58.21 23.41
C SER A 67 -11.95 57.05 24.41
N ASN A 68 -10.78 56.39 24.31
CA ASN A 68 -10.18 55.43 25.26
C ASN A 68 -10.89 54.08 25.44
N VAL A 69 -10.89 53.26 24.38
CA VAL A 69 -11.01 51.80 24.55
C VAL A 69 -9.67 51.27 25.08
N VAL A 70 -9.60 51.00 26.37
CA VAL A 70 -8.52 50.21 26.97
C VAL A 70 -8.90 48.74 26.83
N HIS A 71 -8.28 48.02 25.88
CA HIS A 71 -8.45 46.57 25.78
C HIS A 71 -7.66 45.86 26.88
N GLN A 72 -8.31 45.62 28.02
CA GLN A 72 -7.93 44.54 28.92
C GLN A 72 -8.52 43.23 28.40
N SER A 73 -7.72 42.48 27.65
CA SER A 73 -8.02 41.08 27.31
C SER A 73 -7.62 40.20 28.49
N ILE A 74 -8.58 39.76 29.30
CA ILE A 74 -8.31 38.76 30.35
C ILE A 74 -8.19 37.39 29.68
N VAL A 75 -7.01 36.78 29.79
CA VAL A 75 -6.77 35.40 29.34
C VAL A 75 -7.18 34.44 30.44
N SER A 76 -8.22 33.64 30.18
CA SER A 76 -8.57 32.46 30.98
C SER A 76 -9.54 31.57 30.22
N ALA A 77 -9.29 30.28 30.01
CA ALA A 77 -8.04 29.53 30.21
C ALA A 77 -8.12 28.20 29.42
N GLU A 78 -6.98 27.71 28.93
CA GLU A 78 -6.79 26.28 28.63
C GLU A 78 -5.26 25.99 28.64
N GLY A 79 -4.84 24.91 29.31
CA GLY A 79 -3.42 24.55 29.50
C GLY A 79 -2.74 25.15 30.74
N GLU A 80 -2.07 24.31 31.53
CA GLU A 80 -1.25 24.73 32.67
C GLU A 80 0.16 25.18 32.19
N GLY A 81 0.26 26.41 31.68
CA GLY A 81 1.52 27.03 31.27
C GLY A 81 1.62 28.48 31.75
N GLY A 82 2.77 28.86 32.33
CA GLY A 82 3.07 30.26 32.62
C GLY A 82 3.36 31.05 31.35
N LEU A 83 3.03 32.34 31.33
CA LEU A 83 3.38 33.24 30.22
C LEU A 83 4.91 33.26 30.04
N THR A 84 5.38 32.99 28.82
CA THR A 84 6.82 33.00 28.47
C THR A 84 7.40 34.43 28.48
N ALA A 85 8.72 34.57 28.40
CA ALA A 85 9.35 35.89 28.21
C ALA A 85 8.85 36.58 26.93
N LEU A 86 8.61 35.81 25.86
CA LEU A 86 8.01 36.30 24.62
C LEU A 86 6.58 36.82 24.84
N ASP A 87 5.71 36.03 25.46
CA ASP A 87 4.32 36.42 25.75
C ASP A 87 4.26 37.71 26.57
N ASN A 88 5.04 37.77 27.66
CA ASN A 88 5.10 38.93 28.55
C ASN A 88 5.63 40.18 27.83
N TYR A 89 6.66 40.05 26.99
CA TYR A 89 7.24 41.19 26.28
C TYR A 89 6.29 41.77 25.22
N ILE A 90 5.57 40.91 24.49
CA ILE A 90 4.60 41.34 23.47
C ILE A 90 3.35 41.96 24.11
N ALA A 91 2.83 41.35 25.17
CA ALA A 91 1.68 41.84 25.92
C ALA A 91 1.94 43.15 26.69
N ALA A 92 3.19 43.43 27.08
CA ALA A 92 3.55 44.64 27.81
C ALA A 92 3.16 45.92 27.04
N ALA A 93 2.31 46.75 27.66
CA ALA A 93 1.88 48.03 27.11
C ALA A 93 3.07 49.00 26.95
N ASP A 94 3.13 49.68 25.81
CA ASP A 94 4.17 50.67 25.51
C ASP A 94 3.53 51.97 24.99
N ALA A 95 3.74 53.07 25.72
CA ALA A 95 3.18 54.37 25.40
C ALA A 95 3.90 55.12 24.26
N SER A 96 5.00 54.55 23.72
CA SER A 96 5.70 55.09 22.55
C SER A 96 5.18 54.56 21.21
N TYR A 97 4.34 53.51 21.21
CA TYR A 97 3.69 53.03 19.99
C TYR A 97 2.86 54.14 19.33
N SER A 98 3.24 54.48 18.10
CA SER A 98 2.63 55.56 17.34
C SER A 98 2.99 55.42 15.86
N PHE A 99 2.11 55.83 14.96
CA PHE A 99 2.42 55.88 13.53
C PHE A 99 1.81 57.12 12.87
N ASN A 100 2.38 57.51 11.72
CA ASN A 100 1.83 58.54 10.85
C ASN A 100 2.05 58.18 9.39
N ILE A 101 1.06 58.46 8.53
CA ILE A 101 1.24 58.41 7.08
C ILE A 101 2.22 59.53 6.70
N LEU A 102 3.26 59.18 5.96
CA LEU A 102 4.30 60.07 5.43
C LEU A 102 3.92 60.54 4.02
N SER A 103 3.42 59.63 3.18
CA SER A 103 2.83 59.97 1.88
C SER A 103 1.82 58.92 1.42
N THR A 104 0.93 59.33 0.51
CA THR A 104 -0.04 58.45 -0.17
C THR A 104 0.13 58.60 -1.67
N THR A 105 0.36 57.49 -2.36
CA THR A 105 0.56 57.44 -3.83
C THR A 105 -0.53 56.58 -4.48
N PRO A 106 -1.42 57.18 -5.30
CA PRO A 106 -2.35 56.43 -6.13
C PRO A 106 -1.59 55.67 -7.23
N GLY A 107 -1.76 54.35 -7.27
CA GLY A 107 -1.28 53.46 -8.34
C GLY A 107 -2.44 52.96 -9.22
N LEU A 108 -2.10 52.21 -10.27
CA LEU A 108 -3.09 51.59 -11.16
C LEU A 108 -3.78 50.41 -10.43
N GLY A 109 -4.95 50.64 -9.86
CA GLY A 109 -5.73 49.61 -9.14
C GLY A 109 -5.31 49.36 -7.69
N VAL A 110 -4.40 50.17 -7.13
CA VAL A 110 -3.87 50.03 -5.77
C VAL A 110 -3.53 51.40 -5.18
N THR A 111 -3.74 51.61 -3.89
CA THR A 111 -3.27 52.79 -3.15
C THR A 111 -2.09 52.40 -2.27
N ILE A 112 -0.98 53.13 -2.38
CA ILE A 112 0.26 52.86 -1.67
C ILE A 112 0.45 53.92 -0.58
N TYR A 113 0.58 53.49 0.67
CA TYR A 113 0.88 54.34 1.81
C TYR A 113 2.32 54.10 2.28
N ASP A 114 3.12 55.16 2.34
CA ASP A 114 4.39 55.21 3.06
C ASP A 114 4.10 55.70 4.48
N VAL A 115 4.49 54.92 5.49
CA VAL A 115 4.10 55.14 6.90
C VAL A 115 5.34 55.07 7.78
N GLY A 116 5.50 56.04 8.68
CA GLY A 116 6.48 56.00 9.76
C GLY A 116 5.83 55.45 11.01
N MET A 117 6.42 54.42 11.64
CA MET A 117 5.94 53.81 12.87
C MET A 117 7.05 53.83 13.92
N THR A 118 6.75 54.28 15.14
CA THR A 118 7.51 53.94 16.36
C THR A 118 6.80 52.76 17.00
N SER A 119 7.48 51.64 17.24
CA SER A 119 6.85 50.39 17.73
C SER A 119 6.95 50.21 19.24
N GLN A 120 8.14 50.45 19.81
CA GLN A 120 8.42 50.35 21.24
C GLN A 120 9.61 51.20 21.67
N THR A 121 9.79 51.34 22.98
CA THR A 121 11.05 51.76 23.60
C THR A 121 11.74 50.52 24.20
N TRP A 122 13.00 50.28 23.83
CA TRP A 122 13.77 49.10 24.22
C TRP A 122 15.20 49.46 24.71
N ARG A 123 15.61 48.81 25.80
CA ARG A 123 16.73 49.16 26.71
C ARG A 123 16.70 50.63 27.19
N SER A 124 17.62 50.96 28.09
CA SER A 124 17.86 52.32 28.57
C SER A 124 18.94 53.04 27.74
N PRO A 125 18.96 54.39 27.70
CA PRO A 125 20.02 55.17 27.05
C PRO A 125 21.41 55.02 27.69
N ALA A 126 21.52 54.30 28.82
CA ALA A 126 22.79 53.95 29.43
C ALA A 126 23.38 52.63 28.89
N GLU A 127 22.59 51.84 28.16
CA GLU A 127 22.96 50.51 27.64
C GLU A 127 23.15 50.50 26.12
N THR A 128 22.34 51.28 25.39
CA THR A 128 22.42 51.39 23.93
C THR A 128 21.87 52.71 23.40
N THR A 129 22.28 53.10 22.20
CA THR A 129 21.74 54.27 21.49
C THR A 129 20.36 53.98 20.86
N TRP A 130 19.62 55.04 20.54
CA TRP A 130 18.36 54.98 19.77
C TRP A 130 17.28 54.04 20.36
N THR A 131 17.02 54.15 21.67
CA THR A 131 16.07 53.26 22.39
C THR A 131 14.64 53.26 21.86
N GLN A 132 14.17 54.32 21.18
CA GLN A 132 12.88 54.31 20.47
C GLN A 132 13.02 53.64 19.10
N TRP A 133 12.50 52.43 18.96
CA TRP A 133 12.57 51.65 17.72
C TRP A 133 11.58 52.18 16.68
N LYS A 134 12.10 52.46 15.48
CA LYS A 134 11.37 53.18 14.43
C LYS A 134 11.53 52.50 13.07
N HIS A 135 10.39 52.25 12.45
CA HIS A 135 10.28 51.47 11.24
C HIS A 135 9.62 52.32 10.17
N ARG A 136 10.02 52.09 8.92
CA ARG A 136 9.22 52.52 7.79
C ARG A 136 8.37 51.35 7.33
N MET A 137 7.18 51.67 6.85
CA MET A 137 6.21 50.70 6.36
C MET A 137 5.70 51.13 5.02
N THR A 138 5.40 50.15 4.17
CA THR A 138 4.72 50.36 2.90
C THR A 138 3.49 49.48 2.88
N ILE A 139 2.31 50.08 2.77
CA ILE A 139 1.02 49.38 2.85
C ILE A 139 0.29 49.60 1.52
N LEU A 140 -0.03 48.51 0.83
CA LEU A 140 -0.69 48.49 -0.48
C LEU A 140 -2.11 47.96 -0.31
N VAL A 141 -3.10 48.83 -0.54
CA VAL A 141 -4.53 48.47 -0.49
C VAL A 141 -5.11 48.49 -1.91
N PRO A 142 -5.53 47.34 -2.46
CA PRO A 142 -6.09 47.29 -3.81
C PRO A 142 -7.47 47.99 -3.88
N SER A 143 -7.86 48.46 -5.05
CA SER A 143 -9.13 49.19 -5.25
C SER A 143 -10.39 48.36 -5.01
N ALA A 144 -10.25 47.03 -5.01
CA ALA A 144 -11.24 46.08 -4.49
C ALA A 144 -10.53 45.12 -3.54
N VAL A 145 -11.02 45.03 -2.30
CA VAL A 145 -10.54 44.04 -1.31
C VAL A 145 -11.61 42.97 -1.14
N THR A 146 -11.21 41.71 -1.34
CA THR A 146 -12.04 40.51 -1.25
C THR A 146 -11.60 39.57 -0.12
N SER A 147 -10.43 39.78 0.48
CA SER A 147 -9.95 39.00 1.64
C SER A 147 -9.60 39.89 2.83
N SER A 148 -9.89 39.39 4.04
CA SER A 148 -9.47 39.99 5.32
C SER A 148 -8.08 39.52 5.79
N THR A 149 -7.43 38.63 5.05
CA THR A 149 -6.03 38.24 5.28
C THR A 149 -5.08 39.14 4.51
N SER A 150 -3.92 39.45 5.08
CA SER A 150 -2.89 40.33 4.51
C SER A 150 -1.50 39.67 4.50
N LEU A 151 -0.67 39.97 3.50
CA LEU A 151 0.75 39.58 3.50
C LEU A 151 1.57 40.64 4.25
N MET A 152 2.37 40.22 5.24
CA MET A 152 3.36 41.06 5.91
C MET A 152 4.77 40.59 5.57
N ILE A 153 5.54 41.45 4.90
CA ILE A 153 6.94 41.20 4.54
C ILE A 153 7.85 41.91 5.56
N VAL A 154 8.62 41.12 6.33
CA VAL A 154 9.55 41.63 7.35
C VAL A 154 10.92 41.84 6.70
N GLY A 155 11.32 43.10 6.57
CA GLY A 155 12.51 43.54 5.84
C GLY A 155 13.64 44.09 6.71
N GLY A 156 14.85 44.09 6.16
CA GLY A 156 16.04 44.75 6.71
C GLY A 156 16.08 46.25 6.39
N GLY A 157 17.26 46.78 6.07
CA GLY A 157 17.51 48.22 5.91
C GLY A 157 17.85 48.89 7.26
N GLY A 158 18.13 50.19 7.25
CA GLY A 158 18.57 50.89 8.47
C GLY A 158 18.16 52.36 8.55
N HIS A 159 18.40 52.97 9.70
CA HIS A 159 18.19 54.41 9.92
C HIS A 159 19.43 55.26 9.61
N ASN A 160 20.46 54.70 8.97
CA ASN A 160 21.67 55.41 8.51
C ASN A 160 22.31 56.33 9.59
N GLY A 161 22.31 55.88 10.86
CA GLY A 161 22.83 56.63 12.00
C GLY A 161 21.97 57.81 12.49
N THR A 162 20.78 58.03 11.94
CA THR A 162 19.95 59.23 12.22
C THR A 162 18.94 59.12 13.38
N GLY A 163 18.59 57.92 13.84
CA GLY A 163 17.49 57.72 14.79
C GLY A 163 16.08 57.97 14.22
N GLY A 164 15.95 58.02 12.89
CA GLY A 164 14.68 58.12 12.16
C GLY A 164 14.06 56.76 11.82
N PHE A 165 13.04 56.77 10.95
CA PHE A 165 12.36 55.56 10.43
C PHE A 165 13.21 54.73 9.45
N GLY A 166 14.12 55.39 8.72
CA GLY A 166 15.07 54.75 7.82
C GLY A 166 14.58 54.51 6.39
N ASP A 167 15.18 53.50 5.77
CA ASP A 167 14.94 53.08 4.39
C ASP A 167 13.50 52.56 4.17
N SER A 168 13.00 52.66 2.94
CA SER A 168 11.66 52.17 2.56
C SER A 168 11.49 50.67 2.79
N ALA A 169 10.26 50.25 3.13
CA ALA A 169 9.97 48.85 3.48
C ALA A 169 10.05 47.85 2.31
N LEU A 170 9.88 48.35 1.09
CA LEU A 170 10.01 47.59 -0.16
C LEU A 170 10.90 48.38 -1.12
N THR A 171 11.80 47.70 -1.81
CA THR A 171 12.53 48.27 -2.96
C THR A 171 11.59 48.55 -4.13
N SER A 172 12.00 49.38 -5.09
CA SER A 172 11.20 49.67 -6.30
C SER A 172 10.81 48.42 -7.11
N SER A 173 11.64 47.37 -7.05
CA SER A 173 11.38 46.05 -7.65
C SER A 173 10.33 45.25 -6.88
N GLU A 174 10.47 45.16 -5.55
CA GLU A 174 9.52 44.44 -4.69
C GLU A 174 8.15 45.14 -4.67
N LEU A 175 8.13 46.48 -4.74
CA LEU A 175 6.90 47.28 -4.78
C LEU A 175 6.02 46.91 -5.99
N PHE A 176 6.60 46.63 -7.15
CA PHE A 176 5.85 46.19 -8.34
C PHE A 176 5.27 44.78 -8.15
N ALA A 177 6.06 43.84 -7.61
CA ALA A 177 5.60 42.50 -7.29
C ALA A 177 4.48 42.51 -6.23
N ALA A 178 4.66 43.28 -5.16
CA ALA A 178 3.67 43.47 -4.09
C ALA A 178 2.37 44.11 -4.61
N ALA A 179 2.46 45.11 -5.50
CA ALA A 179 1.29 45.72 -6.12
C ALA A 179 0.52 44.71 -7.01
N SER A 180 1.24 43.95 -7.84
CA SER A 180 0.65 42.88 -8.66
C SER A 180 0.00 41.79 -7.80
N LEU A 181 0.62 41.40 -6.69
CA LEU A 181 0.09 40.42 -5.76
C LEU A 181 -1.16 40.94 -5.03
N ALA A 182 -1.14 42.17 -4.52
CA ALA A 182 -2.28 42.81 -3.88
C ALA A 182 -3.51 42.89 -4.81
N ILE A 183 -3.29 43.30 -6.07
CA ILE A 183 -4.34 43.39 -7.09
C ILE A 183 -4.86 42.00 -7.47
N SER A 184 -3.98 41.03 -7.75
CA SER A 184 -4.38 39.68 -8.20
C SER A 184 -4.99 38.80 -7.10
N THR A 185 -4.82 39.14 -5.83
CA THR A 185 -5.45 38.45 -4.69
C THR A 185 -6.62 39.21 -4.06
N GLY A 186 -6.84 40.47 -4.45
CA GLY A 186 -7.80 41.36 -3.77
C GLY A 186 -7.51 41.49 -2.27
N SER A 187 -6.24 41.56 -1.88
CA SER A 187 -5.82 41.56 -0.47
C SER A 187 -4.82 42.67 -0.18
N VAL A 188 -4.70 43.06 1.10
CA VAL A 188 -3.72 44.07 1.53
C VAL A 188 -2.33 43.43 1.58
N VAL A 189 -1.34 44.04 0.94
CA VAL A 189 0.06 43.62 1.05
C VAL A 189 0.83 44.73 1.77
N ALA A 190 1.64 44.37 2.76
CA ALA A 190 2.42 45.29 3.55
C ALA A 190 3.86 44.83 3.72
N GLY A 191 4.77 45.78 3.90
CA GLY A 191 6.13 45.54 4.34
C GLY A 191 6.51 46.43 5.53
N VAL A 192 7.47 45.99 6.33
CA VAL A 192 8.10 46.77 7.43
C VAL A 192 9.63 46.64 7.35
N SER A 193 10.36 47.75 7.29
CA SER A 193 11.84 47.77 7.29
C SER A 193 12.43 47.92 8.70
N ASN A 194 13.76 47.84 8.75
CA ASN A 194 14.56 48.19 9.92
C ASN A 194 14.26 47.26 11.11
N VAL A 195 14.18 45.96 10.83
CA VAL A 195 14.00 44.87 11.81
C VAL A 195 15.20 43.91 11.71
N PRO A 196 16.21 43.95 12.60
CA PRO A 196 16.34 44.82 13.79
C PRO A 196 16.47 46.31 13.46
N TYR A 197 16.11 47.16 14.42
CA TYR A 197 16.31 48.60 14.33
C TYR A 197 17.82 48.89 14.40
N GLN A 198 18.40 49.50 13.36
CA GLN A 198 19.87 49.51 13.20
C GLN A 198 20.43 50.74 12.45
N PRO A 199 21.70 51.17 12.70
CA PRO A 199 22.67 50.57 13.63
C PRO A 199 22.54 51.02 15.09
N LEU A 200 22.79 50.10 16.03
CA LEU A 200 22.77 50.35 17.48
C LEU A 200 24.18 50.33 18.06
N GLN A 201 24.50 51.28 18.94
CA GLN A 201 25.79 51.36 19.62
C GLN A 201 25.60 51.04 21.10
N PHE A 202 26.15 49.90 21.55
CA PHE A 202 26.07 49.47 22.94
C PHE A 202 27.09 50.19 23.83
N ALA A 203 26.80 50.24 25.13
CA ALA A 203 27.63 50.88 26.13
C ALA A 203 29.07 50.34 26.13
N GLY A 204 30.05 51.24 26.05
CA GLY A 204 31.47 50.92 26.00
C GLY A 204 32.03 50.62 24.60
N GLU A 205 31.19 50.50 23.57
CA GLU A 205 31.64 50.18 22.20
C GLU A 205 31.86 51.46 21.37
N ALA A 206 32.94 51.48 20.56
CA ALA A 206 33.35 52.66 19.78
C ALA A 206 32.56 52.83 18.46
N THR A 207 31.83 51.81 18.03
CA THR A 207 31.13 51.73 16.74
C THR A 207 29.76 51.09 16.92
N GLY A 208 28.77 51.50 16.12
CA GLY A 208 27.48 50.82 16.05
C GLY A 208 27.58 49.45 15.37
N ARG A 209 26.69 48.54 15.77
CA ARG A 209 26.47 47.21 15.20
C ARG A 209 25.20 47.18 14.34
N SER A 210 25.13 46.21 13.44
CA SER A 210 23.98 45.90 12.58
C SER A 210 23.77 44.39 12.50
N GLU A 211 22.60 43.94 12.05
CA GLU A 211 22.30 42.56 11.67
C GLU A 211 22.69 41.55 12.76
N ASP A 212 23.45 40.50 12.42
CA ASP A 212 23.89 39.44 13.35
C ASP A 212 24.66 39.98 14.55
N ALA A 213 25.51 41.00 14.35
CA ALA A 213 26.29 41.62 15.41
C ALA A 213 25.42 42.25 16.52
N ILE A 214 24.20 42.72 16.21
CA ILE A 214 23.23 43.17 17.23
C ILE A 214 22.73 41.96 18.03
N ILE A 215 22.25 40.92 17.34
CA ILE A 215 21.61 39.76 17.98
C ILE A 215 22.62 39.02 18.85
N ALA A 216 23.78 38.66 18.29
CA ALA A 216 24.89 38.04 19.01
C ALA A 216 25.28 38.84 20.26
N LYS A 217 25.38 40.18 20.15
CA LYS A 217 25.70 41.04 21.30
C LYS A 217 24.63 40.99 22.37
N THR A 218 23.35 41.02 21.99
CA THR A 218 22.27 40.92 22.98
C THR A 218 22.20 39.58 23.68
N TYR A 219 22.52 38.49 22.98
CA TYR A 219 22.58 37.15 23.57
C TYR A 219 23.75 37.06 24.55
N SER A 220 24.92 37.61 24.19
CA SER A 220 26.09 37.72 25.09
C SER A 220 25.78 38.49 26.38
N GLN A 221 25.02 39.59 26.30
CA GLN A 221 24.58 40.35 27.48
C GLN A 221 23.59 39.56 28.36
N PHE A 222 22.65 38.80 27.78
CA PHE A 222 21.76 37.90 28.53
C PHE A 222 22.53 36.76 29.21
N LEU A 223 23.49 36.16 28.51
CA LEU A 223 24.38 35.11 29.02
C LEU A 223 25.29 35.63 30.15
N ALA A 224 25.69 36.90 30.09
CA ALA A 224 26.43 37.59 31.15
C ALA A 224 25.57 37.97 32.39
N GLY A 225 24.31 37.53 32.47
CA GLY A 225 23.39 37.78 33.59
C GLY A 225 22.45 38.97 33.40
N GLY A 226 22.34 39.50 32.18
CA GLY A 226 21.30 40.47 31.81
C GLY A 226 19.89 39.85 31.83
N ASP A 227 18.89 40.70 32.10
CA ASP A 227 17.47 40.34 32.14
C ASP A 227 16.89 39.84 30.81
N ASP A 228 15.72 39.21 30.90
CA ASP A 228 15.07 38.50 29.80
C ASP A 228 14.60 39.40 28.65
N ASN A 229 14.64 40.74 28.80
CA ASN A 229 14.38 41.69 27.71
C ASN A 229 15.64 42.07 26.92
N TRP A 230 16.79 41.44 27.18
CA TRP A 230 18.00 41.64 26.37
C TRP A 230 17.90 41.06 24.96
N PRO A 231 17.45 39.81 24.70
CA PRO A 231 17.50 39.22 23.36
C PRO A 231 16.76 40.05 22.29
N ALA A 232 17.49 40.48 21.26
CA ALA A 232 16.98 41.41 20.24
C ALA A 232 15.76 40.90 19.45
N LEU A 233 15.49 39.60 19.43
CA LEU A 233 14.29 39.06 18.77
C LEU A 233 12.98 39.52 19.42
N LEU A 234 12.96 39.78 20.73
CA LEU A 234 11.77 40.27 21.43
C LEU A 234 11.24 41.62 20.88
N PRO A 235 12.05 42.69 20.80
CA PRO A 235 11.64 43.93 20.13
C PRO A 235 11.47 43.76 18.61
N MET A 236 12.16 42.81 17.95
CA MET A 236 11.92 42.54 16.52
C MET A 236 10.51 41.98 16.28
N VAL A 237 10.06 41.00 17.07
CA VAL A 237 8.69 40.46 17.00
C VAL A 237 7.67 41.55 17.36
N LYS A 238 7.95 42.35 18.41
CA LYS A 238 7.06 43.45 18.80
C LYS A 238 6.89 44.50 17.71
N SER A 239 7.94 44.80 16.95
CA SER A 239 7.84 45.65 15.76
C SER A 239 6.94 45.06 14.67
N VAL A 240 6.93 43.74 14.45
CA VAL A 240 6.03 43.09 13.49
C VAL A 240 4.58 43.07 14.01
N VAL A 241 4.36 42.80 15.30
CA VAL A 241 3.03 42.88 15.94
C VAL A 241 2.45 44.29 15.82
N ARG A 242 3.23 45.34 16.08
CA ARG A 242 2.82 46.74 15.92
C ARG A 242 2.66 47.16 14.45
N ALA A 243 3.40 46.53 13.53
CA ALA A 243 3.16 46.67 12.10
C ALA A 243 1.80 46.08 11.69
N MET A 244 1.41 44.91 12.22
CA MET A 244 0.07 44.34 12.00
C MET A 244 -1.04 45.27 12.52
N ASP A 245 -0.87 45.82 13.74
CA ASP A 245 -1.78 46.82 14.31
C ASP A 245 -1.91 48.06 13.40
N THR A 246 -0.79 48.52 12.84
CA THR A 246 -0.74 49.66 11.91
C THR A 246 -1.46 49.34 10.59
N VAL A 247 -1.28 48.14 10.02
CA VAL A 247 -1.99 47.70 8.80
C VAL A 247 -3.49 47.67 9.02
N GLN A 248 -3.97 47.05 10.11
CA GLN A 248 -5.40 47.02 10.44
C GLN A 248 -5.96 48.45 10.57
N THR A 249 -5.23 49.33 11.24
CA THR A 249 -5.69 50.71 11.49
C THR A 249 -5.71 51.54 10.20
N VAL A 250 -4.69 51.46 9.35
CA VAL A 250 -4.64 52.20 8.07
C VAL A 250 -5.68 51.67 7.09
N ALA A 251 -5.81 50.34 6.93
CA ALA A 251 -6.82 49.75 6.05
C ALA A 251 -8.25 50.13 6.48
N GLN A 252 -8.55 50.09 7.78
CA GLN A 252 -9.88 50.42 8.28
C GLN A 252 -10.16 51.93 8.23
N GLN A 253 -9.21 52.81 8.56
CA GLN A 253 -9.44 54.26 8.55
C GLN A 253 -9.48 54.86 7.14
N GLN A 254 -8.66 54.36 6.20
CA GLN A 254 -8.54 54.94 4.86
C GLN A 254 -9.49 54.28 3.84
N HIS A 255 -9.83 53.00 4.02
CA HIS A 255 -10.63 52.23 3.06
C HIS A 255 -11.85 51.50 3.67
N SER A 256 -12.09 51.58 4.98
CA SER A 256 -13.10 50.75 5.69
C SER A 256 -12.88 49.23 5.52
N VAL A 257 -11.63 48.82 5.38
CA VAL A 257 -11.21 47.42 5.18
C VAL A 257 -10.76 46.80 6.51
N ASN A 258 -11.50 45.80 6.98
CA ASN A 258 -11.13 45.00 8.14
C ASN A 258 -10.13 43.91 7.76
N VAL A 259 -8.85 44.12 8.04
CA VAL A 259 -7.84 43.05 8.06
C VAL A 259 -7.92 42.33 9.41
N ASN A 260 -7.93 41.00 9.45
CA ASN A 260 -8.01 40.18 10.66
C ASN A 260 -7.13 38.90 10.64
N GLY A 261 -6.42 38.64 9.54
CA GLY A 261 -5.45 37.56 9.42
C GLY A 261 -4.18 38.03 8.73
N PHE A 262 -3.05 37.39 9.01
CA PHE A 262 -1.77 37.71 8.38
C PHE A 262 -1.02 36.45 7.92
N VAL A 263 -0.48 36.48 6.71
CA VAL A 263 0.62 35.59 6.31
C VAL A 263 1.90 36.39 6.50
N ILE A 264 2.86 35.87 7.26
CA ILE A 264 4.13 36.59 7.54
C ILE A 264 5.27 35.93 6.79
N SER A 265 6.10 36.74 6.14
CA SER A 265 7.26 36.31 5.35
C SER A 265 8.51 37.10 5.74
N GLY A 266 9.67 36.45 5.77
CA GLY A 266 10.93 37.12 6.04
C GLY A 266 12.15 36.23 5.80
N ALA A 267 13.24 36.83 5.33
CA ALA A 267 14.50 36.12 5.07
C ALA A 267 15.54 36.35 6.18
N SER A 268 16.39 35.37 6.46
CA SER A 268 17.42 35.40 7.50
C SER A 268 16.79 35.64 8.88
N LYS A 269 17.41 36.48 9.71
CA LYS A 269 16.91 36.99 11.00
C LYS A 269 15.45 37.51 10.98
N ARG A 270 14.97 38.01 9.85
CA ARG A 270 13.55 38.43 9.70
C ARG A 270 12.61 37.22 9.54
N GLY A 271 13.11 36.11 9.01
CA GLY A 271 12.43 34.81 9.05
C GLY A 271 12.47 34.16 10.43
N TRP A 272 13.52 34.39 11.23
CA TRP A 272 13.53 34.04 12.66
C TRP A 272 12.44 34.82 13.42
N THR A 273 12.32 36.13 13.11
CA THR A 273 11.23 36.98 13.62
C THR A 273 9.86 36.47 13.16
N THR A 274 9.75 36.00 11.92
CA THR A 274 8.51 35.43 11.34
C THR A 274 8.02 34.22 12.15
N TRP A 275 8.93 33.28 12.48
CA TRP A 275 8.62 32.15 13.34
C TRP A 275 8.10 32.58 14.73
N LEU A 276 8.84 33.43 15.45
CA LEU A 276 8.46 33.85 16.80
C LEU A 276 7.21 34.76 16.81
N THR A 277 6.91 35.46 15.71
CA THR A 277 5.64 36.21 15.59
C THR A 277 4.45 35.26 15.48
N ALA A 278 4.58 34.14 14.76
CA ALA A 278 3.54 33.11 14.70
C ALA A 278 3.31 32.38 16.03
N ALA A 279 4.34 32.27 16.86
CA ALA A 279 4.26 31.73 18.22
C ALA A 279 3.61 32.69 19.25
N ALA A 280 3.53 33.99 18.93
CA ALA A 280 3.13 35.05 19.86
C ALA A 280 1.81 35.76 19.49
N ASP A 281 1.33 35.67 18.24
CA ASP A 281 0.17 36.42 17.76
C ASP A 281 -0.81 35.54 16.95
N SER A 282 -2.01 35.33 17.51
CA SER A 282 -3.04 34.47 16.92
C SER A 282 -3.70 35.02 15.65
N ARG A 283 -3.32 36.23 15.18
CA ARG A 283 -3.70 36.74 13.86
C ARG A 283 -2.91 36.07 12.73
N VAL A 284 -1.79 35.39 13.02
CA VAL A 284 -0.97 34.73 12.01
C VAL A 284 -1.65 33.46 11.50
N ARG A 285 -1.94 33.43 10.19
CA ARG A 285 -2.66 32.35 9.50
C ARG A 285 -1.76 31.39 8.74
N ALA A 286 -0.57 31.82 8.35
CA ALA A 286 0.48 31.00 7.74
C ALA A 286 1.83 31.75 7.79
N ILE A 287 2.95 31.05 7.59
CA ILE A 287 4.27 31.69 7.52
C ILE A 287 5.18 31.16 6.42
N VAL A 288 6.04 32.07 5.91
CA VAL A 288 7.09 31.81 4.91
C VAL A 288 8.46 32.30 5.42
N PRO A 289 9.08 31.59 6.37
CA PRO A 289 10.46 31.86 6.79
C PRO A 289 11.44 31.41 5.70
N MET A 290 12.47 32.21 5.43
CA MET A 290 13.44 31.94 4.36
C MET A 290 14.90 32.03 4.85
N VAL A 291 15.78 31.14 4.34
CA VAL A 291 17.22 31.00 4.70
C VAL A 291 17.48 31.14 6.21
N ILE A 292 16.76 30.32 6.98
CA ILE A 292 16.75 30.38 8.44
C ILE A 292 16.35 29.02 9.06
N ASN A 293 17.08 27.98 8.71
CA ASN A 293 17.07 26.74 9.49
C ASN A 293 17.71 27.03 10.85
N VAL A 294 16.92 27.38 11.86
CA VAL A 294 17.44 27.81 13.18
C VAL A 294 16.74 27.17 14.39
N LEU A 295 15.72 26.33 14.13
CA LEU A 295 14.98 25.61 15.18
C LEU A 295 15.81 24.47 15.76
N ASN A 296 15.76 24.23 17.07
CA ASN A 296 16.58 23.24 17.77
C ASN A 296 18.08 23.58 17.67
N MET A 297 18.39 24.81 18.08
CA MET A 297 19.62 25.52 17.77
C MET A 297 20.87 24.92 18.43
N ASP A 298 20.78 24.26 19.58
CA ASP A 298 21.93 23.57 20.18
C ASP A 298 22.35 22.35 19.35
N GLN A 299 21.39 21.52 18.92
CA GLN A 299 21.64 20.39 18.02
C GLN A 299 22.18 20.87 16.67
N GLN A 300 21.53 21.88 16.07
CA GLN A 300 21.99 22.46 14.81
C GLN A 300 23.39 23.07 14.90
N MET A 301 23.71 23.82 15.96
CA MET A 301 25.03 24.45 16.10
C MET A 301 26.11 23.46 16.55
N ALA A 302 25.75 22.30 17.11
CA ALA A 302 26.65 21.16 17.28
C ALA A 302 26.95 20.48 15.93
N HIS A 303 25.92 20.16 15.13
CA HIS A 303 26.06 19.63 13.76
C HIS A 303 26.90 20.55 12.88
N HIS A 304 26.59 21.85 12.86
CA HIS A 304 27.33 22.86 12.11
C HIS A 304 28.81 22.91 12.53
N ARG A 305 29.14 22.75 13.82
CA ARG A 305 30.54 22.67 14.27
C ARG A 305 31.25 21.41 13.76
N GLN A 306 30.56 20.26 13.71
CA GLN A 306 31.10 19.01 13.17
C GLN A 306 31.32 19.07 11.65
N VAL A 307 30.33 19.57 10.91
CA VAL A 307 30.31 19.67 9.43
C VAL A 307 31.51 20.44 8.88
N TYR A 308 31.91 21.52 9.56
CA TYR A 308 33.02 22.37 9.14
C TYR A 308 34.31 22.15 9.95
N GLN A 309 34.38 21.15 10.83
CA GLN A 309 35.58 20.85 11.59
C GLN A 309 36.73 20.45 10.65
N GLY A 310 37.85 21.18 10.71
CA GLY A 310 39.03 20.93 9.86
C GLY A 310 38.94 21.51 8.44
N VAL A 311 37.81 22.10 8.04
CA VAL A 311 37.69 22.86 6.79
C VAL A 311 38.42 24.20 6.96
N THR A 312 39.42 24.49 6.12
CA THR A 312 40.34 25.62 6.32
C THR A 312 39.94 26.91 5.60
N THR A 313 38.91 26.89 4.76
CA THR A 313 38.44 28.04 3.97
C THR A 313 37.11 28.59 4.47
N ALA A 314 37.10 29.87 4.87
CA ALA A 314 35.92 30.60 5.33
C ALA A 314 35.22 29.96 6.56
N ILE A 315 36.01 29.43 7.50
CA ILE A 315 35.59 28.83 8.77
C ILE A 315 36.38 29.44 9.93
N VAL A 316 35.75 29.65 11.08
CA VAL A 316 36.39 30.07 12.35
C VAL A 316 35.74 29.34 13.53
N GLY A 317 36.53 28.83 14.47
CA GLY A 317 36.01 28.08 15.64
C GLY A 317 35.28 26.76 15.30
N GLY A 318 35.36 26.31 14.05
CA GLY A 318 34.56 25.20 13.52
C GLY A 318 33.22 25.63 12.89
N TYR A 319 32.92 26.93 12.78
CA TYR A 319 31.70 27.45 12.16
C TYR A 319 31.98 28.19 10.85
N SER A 320 31.04 28.14 9.89
CA SER A 320 31.01 29.06 8.74
C SER A 320 31.21 30.53 9.16
N SER A 321 32.05 31.27 8.45
CA SER A 321 32.32 32.68 8.73
C SER A 321 31.10 33.62 8.61
N ALA A 322 29.97 33.14 8.09
CA ALA A 322 28.71 33.88 8.09
C ALA A 322 28.14 34.08 9.51
N VAL A 323 28.34 33.12 10.42
CA VAL A 323 27.86 33.19 11.81
C VAL A 323 28.93 33.69 12.79
N GLN A 324 29.92 34.45 12.28
CA GLN A 324 31.10 34.88 13.04
C GLN A 324 30.78 35.69 14.29
N ASP A 325 29.76 36.56 14.26
CA ASP A 325 29.44 37.43 15.39
C ASP A 325 29.00 36.64 16.62
N TYR A 326 28.23 35.56 16.43
CA TYR A 326 27.81 34.65 17.49
C TYR A 326 29.00 33.87 18.09
N VAL A 327 30.01 33.54 17.28
CA VAL A 327 31.27 32.92 17.73
C VAL A 327 32.11 33.94 18.52
N ASN A 328 32.23 35.18 18.03
CA ASN A 328 33.01 36.25 18.67
C ASN A 328 32.42 36.66 20.04
N GLU A 329 31.09 36.69 20.15
CA GLU A 329 30.37 36.94 21.40
C GLU A 329 30.20 35.67 22.27
N GLY A 330 30.80 34.54 21.87
CA GLY A 330 30.83 33.30 22.65
C GLY A 330 29.49 32.57 22.80
N VAL A 331 28.46 32.97 22.04
CA VAL A 331 27.07 32.49 22.17
C VAL A 331 27.00 30.97 22.01
N PHE A 332 27.62 30.42 20.94
CA PHE A 332 27.53 28.99 20.62
C PHE A 332 28.26 28.07 21.61
N ASP A 333 29.29 28.55 22.30
CA ASP A 333 29.94 27.78 23.37
C ASP A 333 29.12 27.72 24.66
N HIS A 334 28.10 28.59 24.81
CA HIS A 334 27.27 28.67 26.00
C HIS A 334 25.88 28.03 25.87
N LEU A 335 25.42 27.62 24.67
CA LEU A 335 24.06 27.09 24.46
C LEU A 335 23.71 25.88 25.35
N THR A 336 24.69 25.03 25.67
CA THR A 336 24.53 23.85 26.54
C THR A 336 24.68 24.17 28.04
N SER A 337 24.98 25.41 28.41
CA SER A 337 24.97 25.86 29.81
C SER A 337 23.56 26.18 30.28
N ALA A 338 23.31 26.21 31.60
CA ALA A 338 21.99 26.54 32.14
C ALA A 338 21.44 27.88 31.63
N ARG A 339 22.23 28.96 31.62
CA ARG A 339 21.81 30.26 31.05
C ARG A 339 21.69 30.23 29.52
N GLY A 340 22.35 29.28 28.84
CA GLY A 340 22.14 29.02 27.41
C GLY A 340 20.80 28.36 27.12
N GLN A 341 20.42 27.36 27.91
CA GLN A 341 19.10 26.74 27.82
C GLN A 341 17.98 27.73 28.17
N GLU A 342 18.18 28.57 29.20
CA GLU A 342 17.29 29.70 29.50
C GLU A 342 17.19 30.71 28.34
N LEU A 343 18.26 30.94 27.56
CA LEU A 343 18.18 31.77 26.35
C LEU A 343 17.33 31.10 25.26
N LEU A 344 17.50 29.79 25.05
CA LEU A 344 16.75 29.03 24.03
C LEU A 344 15.23 29.10 24.26
N THR A 345 14.74 29.00 25.50
CA THR A 345 13.30 29.15 25.77
C THR A 345 12.72 30.53 25.42
N ILE A 346 13.57 31.55 25.22
CA ILE A 346 13.17 32.89 24.76
C ILE A 346 13.28 33.04 23.24
N VAL A 347 14.31 32.44 22.62
CA VAL A 347 14.71 32.76 21.24
C VAL A 347 14.55 31.64 20.22
N ASP A 348 14.53 30.37 20.62
CA ASP A 348 14.43 29.25 19.70
C ASP A 348 12.95 28.96 19.38
N PRO A 349 12.49 29.06 18.11
CA PRO A 349 11.10 28.79 17.78
C PRO A 349 10.70 27.33 17.98
N TYR A 350 11.67 26.41 18.09
CA TYR A 350 11.40 25.03 18.45
C TYR A 350 10.73 24.93 19.82
N GLU A 351 11.06 25.79 20.78
CA GLU A 351 10.42 25.82 22.11
C GLU A 351 8.98 26.34 22.10
N TYR A 352 8.48 26.72 20.91
CA TYR A 352 7.10 27.12 20.65
C TYR A 352 6.42 26.24 19.58
N ARG A 353 6.99 25.05 19.28
CA ARG A 353 6.54 24.10 18.23
C ARG A 353 5.09 23.60 18.39
N ASP A 354 4.58 23.61 19.61
CA ASP A 354 3.18 23.36 19.98
C ASP A 354 2.21 24.44 19.47
N ARG A 355 2.67 25.69 19.38
CA ARG A 355 1.89 26.83 18.89
C ARG A 355 1.94 26.97 17.37
N LEU A 356 2.99 26.45 16.74
CA LEU A 356 3.30 26.61 15.31
C LEU A 356 2.47 25.69 14.40
N THR A 357 1.16 25.57 14.65
CA THR A 357 0.23 24.63 13.98
C THR A 357 -0.26 25.09 12.60
N MET A 358 -0.11 26.38 12.28
CA MET A 358 -0.54 26.98 11.01
C MET A 358 0.29 26.49 9.79
N PRO A 359 -0.19 26.61 8.54
CA PRO A 359 0.60 26.26 7.35
C PRO A 359 1.95 27.00 7.27
N LYS A 360 3.02 26.26 6.99
CA LYS A 360 4.42 26.75 6.92
C LYS A 360 5.04 26.36 5.58
N LEU A 361 5.72 27.30 4.92
CA LEU A 361 6.57 27.03 3.75
C LEU A 361 7.97 27.58 3.97
N MET A 362 8.94 26.69 4.17
CA MET A 362 10.34 27.08 4.40
C MET A 362 11.08 27.17 3.06
N ILE A 363 11.64 28.34 2.75
CA ILE A 363 12.35 28.57 1.48
C ILE A 363 13.84 28.76 1.74
N ASN A 364 14.63 27.75 1.42
CA ASN A 364 16.05 27.66 1.74
C ASN A 364 16.93 27.55 0.49
N ALA A 365 18.23 27.75 0.65
CA ALA A 365 19.23 27.63 -0.40
C ALA A 365 20.14 26.42 -0.15
N THR A 366 20.43 25.61 -1.18
CA THR A 366 21.23 24.38 -0.99
C THR A 366 22.72 24.64 -0.74
N GLY A 367 23.17 25.89 -0.93
CA GLY A 367 24.50 26.37 -0.62
C GLY A 367 24.49 27.63 0.23
N ASP A 368 23.50 27.79 1.12
CA ASP A 368 23.44 28.88 2.10
C ASP A 368 24.73 28.94 2.92
N GLU A 369 25.32 30.13 3.01
CA GLU A 369 26.53 30.39 3.79
C GLU A 369 26.29 30.34 5.30
N PHE A 370 25.05 30.54 5.77
CA PHE A 370 24.70 30.63 7.19
C PHE A 370 24.36 29.30 7.85
N PHE A 371 23.72 28.36 7.16
CA PHE A 371 23.21 27.11 7.73
C PHE A 371 23.55 25.91 6.85
N VAL A 372 23.84 24.76 7.46
CA VAL A 372 24.09 23.52 6.73
C VAL A 372 22.79 23.06 6.04
N PRO A 373 22.80 22.67 4.75
CA PRO A 373 21.57 22.44 4.00
C PRO A 373 20.73 21.25 4.50
N ASP A 374 21.27 20.35 5.31
CA ASP A 374 20.55 19.21 5.91
C ASP A 374 20.12 19.42 7.37
N SER A 375 20.24 20.64 7.92
CA SER A 375 19.88 20.88 9.32
C SER A 375 18.38 20.83 9.64
N ASP A 376 17.51 20.66 8.65
CA ASP A 376 16.07 20.42 8.88
C ASP A 376 15.78 19.07 9.55
N GLN A 377 16.70 18.09 9.44
CA GLN A 377 16.60 16.79 10.11
C GLN A 377 16.42 16.87 11.64
N PHE A 378 16.76 18.00 12.28
CA PHE A 378 16.70 18.17 13.74
C PHE A 378 15.37 18.74 14.26
N PHE A 379 14.41 19.08 13.40
CA PHE A 379 13.12 19.63 13.83
C PHE A 379 11.93 19.37 12.89
N ILE A 380 12.16 18.96 11.63
CA ILE A 380 11.09 18.90 10.62
C ILE A 380 10.00 17.87 10.94
N SER A 381 10.33 16.80 11.67
CA SER A 381 9.39 15.77 12.17
C SER A 381 8.48 16.27 13.29
N ASP A 382 8.88 17.31 13.99
CA ASP A 382 8.31 17.70 15.29
C ASP A 382 7.40 18.93 15.17
N LEU A 383 7.35 19.52 13.97
CA LEU A 383 6.48 20.65 13.61
C LEU A 383 5.06 20.17 13.33
N GLN A 384 4.09 20.73 14.05
CA GLN A 384 2.68 20.37 13.93
C GLN A 384 2.02 21.04 12.72
N GLY A 385 1.05 20.36 12.08
CA GLY A 385 0.29 20.90 10.96
C GLY A 385 1.08 21.02 9.63
N PRO A 386 0.47 21.57 8.57
CA PRO A 386 1.04 21.53 7.22
C PRO A 386 2.41 22.24 7.14
N THR A 387 3.44 21.49 6.76
CA THR A 387 4.81 21.98 6.65
C THR A 387 5.39 21.58 5.31
N TYR A 388 5.85 22.56 4.55
CA TYR A 388 6.36 22.41 3.19
C TYR A 388 7.78 22.96 3.09
N LEU A 389 8.62 22.32 2.29
CA LEU A 389 10.00 22.74 2.03
C LEU A 389 10.16 23.17 0.57
N ARG A 390 11.00 24.18 0.34
CA ARG A 390 11.53 24.55 -0.98
C ARG A 390 13.02 24.89 -0.86
N TYR A 391 13.87 23.90 -1.11
CA TYR A 391 15.28 24.16 -1.38
C TYR A 391 15.47 24.66 -2.81
N LEU A 392 16.23 25.76 -2.96
CA LEU A 392 16.66 26.31 -4.24
C LEU A 392 18.09 25.83 -4.56
N PRO A 393 18.28 24.96 -5.57
CA PRO A 393 19.59 24.46 -5.95
C PRO A 393 20.46 25.55 -6.59
N ASN A 394 21.77 25.52 -6.31
CA ASN A 394 22.75 26.49 -6.82
C ASN A 394 22.40 27.95 -6.46
N ARG A 395 21.98 28.16 -5.21
CA ARG A 395 21.79 29.46 -4.56
C ARG A 395 22.50 29.46 -3.21
N GLY A 396 22.89 30.65 -2.74
CA GLY A 396 23.27 30.95 -1.36
C GLY A 396 22.21 31.84 -0.70
N HIS A 397 22.58 32.56 0.37
CA HIS A 397 21.68 33.29 1.27
C HIS A 397 20.75 34.31 0.59
N SER A 398 21.14 34.83 -0.58
CA SER A 398 20.34 35.80 -1.36
C SER A 398 19.13 35.20 -2.10
N LEU A 399 18.98 33.87 -2.16
CA LEU A 399 17.88 33.08 -2.77
C LEU A 399 17.59 33.27 -4.27
N GLY A 400 17.50 34.49 -4.78
CA GLY A 400 17.08 34.80 -6.15
C GLY A 400 15.56 35.05 -6.30
N PRO A 401 15.10 35.48 -7.48
CA PRO A 401 13.70 35.82 -7.73
C PRO A 401 12.74 34.64 -7.56
N GLU A 402 13.23 33.40 -7.64
CA GLU A 402 12.44 32.18 -7.48
C GLU A 402 11.72 32.13 -6.12
N ALA A 403 12.35 32.62 -5.05
CA ALA A 403 11.73 32.68 -3.72
C ALA A 403 10.52 33.64 -3.67
N VAL A 404 10.52 34.72 -4.46
CA VAL A 404 9.40 35.67 -4.56
C VAL A 404 8.23 35.04 -5.32
N THR A 405 8.51 34.26 -6.37
CA THR A 405 7.51 33.45 -7.07
C THR A 405 6.88 32.42 -6.12
N THR A 406 7.69 31.64 -5.41
CA THR A 406 7.21 30.62 -4.46
C THR A 406 6.39 31.23 -3.31
N LEU A 407 6.82 32.37 -2.75
CA LEU A 407 6.02 33.14 -1.77
C LEU A 407 4.67 33.56 -2.36
N SER A 408 4.66 34.08 -3.59
CA SER A 408 3.45 34.58 -4.24
C SER A 408 2.43 33.45 -4.50
N GLN A 409 2.91 32.28 -4.90
CA GLN A 409 2.09 31.08 -5.11
C GLN A 409 1.49 30.56 -3.79
N PHE A 410 2.30 30.45 -2.74
CA PHE A 410 1.82 30.07 -1.41
C PHE A 410 0.81 31.07 -0.85
N TYR A 411 1.08 32.37 -0.96
CA TYR A 411 0.14 33.40 -0.50
C TYR A 411 -1.18 33.36 -1.26
N ARG A 412 -1.16 33.15 -2.59
CA ARG A 412 -2.38 32.94 -3.39
C ARG A 412 -3.18 31.73 -2.93
N ALA A 413 -2.53 30.61 -2.61
CA ALA A 413 -3.19 29.43 -2.05
C ALA A 413 -3.88 29.74 -0.71
N MET A 414 -3.19 30.44 0.20
CA MET A 414 -3.74 30.84 1.51
C MET A 414 -4.87 31.88 1.41
N ILE A 415 -4.92 32.71 0.36
CA ILE A 415 -6.02 33.64 0.11
C ILE A 415 -7.21 32.96 -0.58
N ALA A 416 -6.96 31.94 -1.40
CA ALA A 416 -8.00 31.16 -2.09
C ALA A 416 -8.57 29.99 -1.25
N ASP A 417 -8.04 29.76 -0.05
CA ASP A 417 -8.31 28.59 0.80
C ASP A 417 -8.07 27.23 0.08
N VAL A 418 -7.03 27.20 -0.76
CA VAL A 418 -6.63 26.03 -1.56
C VAL A 418 -5.48 25.30 -0.87
N SER A 419 -5.65 24.00 -0.65
CA SER A 419 -4.57 23.13 -0.15
C SER A 419 -3.43 23.02 -1.17
N LEU A 420 -2.19 23.15 -0.69
CA LEU A 420 -0.99 22.87 -1.50
C LEU A 420 -0.92 21.38 -1.91
N PRO A 421 -0.19 21.05 -3.00
CA PRO A 421 -0.01 19.67 -3.45
C PRO A 421 0.51 18.74 -2.35
N ARG A 422 -0.15 17.59 -2.19
CA ARG A 422 0.09 16.65 -1.09
C ARG A 422 1.03 15.53 -1.50
N PHE A 423 2.14 15.43 -0.80
CA PHE A 423 3.12 14.35 -0.90
C PHE A 423 3.75 14.08 0.47
N SER A 424 4.38 12.92 0.64
CA SER A 424 5.19 12.57 1.80
C SER A 424 6.50 11.93 1.35
N TRP A 425 7.54 11.99 2.18
CA TRP A 425 8.83 11.36 1.92
C TRP A 425 9.34 10.59 3.11
N SER A 426 10.26 9.66 2.86
CA SER A 426 11.04 8.95 3.87
C SER A 426 12.46 8.71 3.37
N ALA A 427 13.43 8.82 4.28
CA ALA A 427 14.78 8.31 4.03
C ALA A 427 14.75 6.78 4.11
N GLN A 428 15.48 6.12 3.21
CA GLN A 428 15.51 4.68 3.05
C GLN A 428 16.93 4.13 3.23
N PRO A 429 17.09 2.86 3.65
CA PRO A 429 18.39 2.20 3.74
C PRO A 429 19.20 2.33 2.45
N GLY A 430 20.53 2.38 2.56
CA GLY A 430 21.40 2.51 1.39
C GLY A 430 21.38 3.89 0.71
N ALA A 431 20.85 4.93 1.38
CA ALA A 431 20.80 6.32 0.93
C ALA A 431 19.92 6.55 -0.32
N ALA A 432 18.65 6.19 -0.19
CA ALA A 432 17.59 6.64 -1.08
C ALA A 432 16.56 7.51 -0.33
N ILE A 433 15.82 8.32 -1.09
CA ILE A 433 14.60 9.00 -0.62
C ILE A 433 13.43 8.37 -1.38
N GLN A 434 12.48 7.75 -0.67
CA GLN A 434 11.20 7.38 -1.25
C GLN A 434 10.23 8.55 -1.09
N VAL A 435 9.53 8.90 -2.16
CA VAL A 435 8.48 9.93 -2.17
C VAL A 435 7.17 9.34 -2.67
N THR A 436 6.10 9.57 -1.92
CA THR A 436 4.74 9.13 -2.24
C THR A 436 3.86 10.35 -2.48
N THR A 437 3.13 10.38 -3.59
CA THR A 437 2.37 11.56 -4.04
C THR A 437 0.88 11.28 -4.07
N VAL A 438 0.07 12.10 -3.39
CA VAL A 438 -1.40 11.99 -3.47
C VAL A 438 -1.91 12.76 -4.68
N ASP A 439 -1.41 13.99 -4.87
CA ASP A 439 -1.63 14.80 -6.05
C ASP A 439 -0.48 14.57 -7.05
N ALA A 440 -0.77 14.49 -8.35
CA ALA A 440 0.20 14.05 -9.35
C ALA A 440 1.19 15.17 -9.75
N PRO A 441 2.52 14.97 -9.64
CA PRO A 441 3.51 15.91 -10.12
C PRO A 441 3.68 15.83 -11.65
N THR A 442 3.89 16.98 -12.30
CA THR A 442 4.23 17.08 -13.73
C THR A 442 5.71 16.77 -13.99
N SER A 443 6.57 16.87 -12.97
CA SER A 443 7.97 16.42 -13.04
C SER A 443 8.51 16.09 -11.64
N VAL A 444 9.34 15.05 -11.54
CA VAL A 444 10.07 14.71 -10.30
C VAL A 444 11.54 14.58 -10.64
N LYS A 445 12.41 15.20 -9.84
CA LYS A 445 13.86 15.20 -10.04
C LYS A 445 14.61 14.88 -8.75
N LEU A 446 15.63 14.04 -8.86
CA LEU A 446 16.67 13.89 -7.85
C LEU A 446 17.74 14.95 -8.09
N TRP A 447 17.92 15.86 -7.12
CA TRP A 447 19.01 16.82 -7.11
C TRP A 447 20.14 16.31 -6.22
N GLN A 448 21.39 16.43 -6.68
CA GLN A 448 22.58 16.03 -5.92
C GLN A 448 23.82 16.89 -6.22
N ALA A 449 24.71 16.99 -5.24
CA ALA A 449 26.06 17.57 -5.36
C ALA A 449 27.07 16.74 -4.55
N THR A 450 28.27 16.50 -5.10
CA THR A 450 29.35 15.78 -4.41
C THR A 450 30.53 16.70 -4.12
N ASN A 451 30.98 16.72 -2.86
CA ASN A 451 32.25 17.30 -2.44
C ASN A 451 33.18 16.17 -2.02
N THR A 452 34.29 15.98 -2.75
CA THR A 452 35.20 14.84 -2.54
C THR A 452 36.15 14.99 -1.35
N GLN A 453 36.12 16.12 -0.64
CA GLN A 453 37.05 16.46 0.45
C GLN A 453 36.35 16.70 1.79
N HIS A 454 35.21 17.41 1.79
CA HIS A 454 34.57 17.95 2.99
C HIS A 454 33.05 17.88 2.89
N ARG A 455 32.34 18.01 4.01
CA ARG A 455 30.86 18.05 4.06
C ARG A 455 30.30 19.46 3.77
N ASP A 456 31.08 20.28 3.08
CA ASP A 456 30.78 21.68 2.77
C ASP A 456 30.11 21.79 1.39
N PHE A 457 28.87 22.27 1.37
CA PHE A 457 28.06 22.41 0.16
C PHE A 457 27.72 23.88 -0.18
N ARG A 458 28.37 24.85 0.48
CA ARG A 458 28.13 26.29 0.32
C ARG A 458 28.36 26.77 -1.12
N GLN A 459 27.68 27.84 -1.51
CA GLN A 459 27.84 28.42 -2.85
C GLN A 459 29.29 28.90 -3.06
N GLY A 460 29.88 28.57 -4.20
CA GLY A 460 31.24 28.99 -4.58
C GLY A 460 32.36 28.04 -4.13
N ILE A 461 32.07 26.96 -3.40
CA ILE A 461 33.06 25.90 -3.13
C ILE A 461 33.43 25.19 -4.44
N ALA A 462 34.73 25.01 -4.69
CA ALA A 462 35.23 24.46 -5.95
C ALA A 462 34.72 23.04 -6.21
N ASN A 463 34.27 22.79 -7.44
CA ASN A 463 33.63 21.55 -7.92
C ASN A 463 32.27 21.19 -7.29
N VAL A 464 31.79 21.93 -6.30
CA VAL A 464 30.43 21.74 -5.74
C VAL A 464 29.42 22.45 -6.63
N ASN A 465 28.70 21.67 -7.44
CA ASN A 465 27.54 22.12 -8.21
C ASN A 465 26.40 21.13 -8.03
N TRP A 466 25.19 21.65 -7.81
CA TRP A 466 23.99 20.83 -7.74
C TRP A 466 23.48 20.51 -9.14
N THR A 467 23.24 19.23 -9.40
CA THR A 467 22.81 18.68 -10.70
C THR A 467 21.56 17.84 -10.51
N SER A 468 20.71 17.76 -11.53
CA SER A 468 19.41 17.06 -11.45
C SER A 468 19.28 15.92 -12.44
N THR A 469 18.75 14.78 -12.01
CA THR A 469 18.25 13.71 -12.89
C THR A 469 16.73 13.56 -12.73
N SER A 470 16.00 13.33 -13.82
CA SER A 470 14.56 13.06 -13.77
C SER A 470 14.31 11.66 -13.20
N LEU A 471 13.35 11.53 -12.28
CA LEU A 471 12.92 10.24 -11.73
C LEU A 471 11.68 9.72 -12.47
N ALA A 472 11.74 8.46 -12.90
CA ALA A 472 10.55 7.70 -13.27
C ALA A 472 9.83 7.20 -12.01
N PRO A 473 8.49 7.01 -12.04
CA PRO A 473 7.78 6.35 -10.94
C PRO A 473 8.25 4.90 -10.79
N SER A 474 8.59 4.50 -9.56
CA SER A 474 8.95 3.12 -9.20
C SER A 474 7.73 2.23 -8.99
N ALA A 475 6.60 2.84 -8.62
CA ALA A 475 5.25 2.26 -8.65
C ALA A 475 4.24 3.39 -8.89
N LEU A 476 2.94 3.06 -9.00
CA LEU A 476 1.89 4.08 -9.06
C LEU A 476 2.04 5.05 -7.88
N ASN A 477 2.11 6.36 -8.18
CA ASN A 477 2.24 7.43 -7.19
C ASN A 477 3.46 7.35 -6.25
N SER A 478 4.52 6.62 -6.63
CA SER A 478 5.73 6.41 -5.83
C SER A 478 6.99 6.61 -6.67
N TYR A 479 7.97 7.34 -6.12
CA TYR A 479 9.26 7.64 -6.73
C TYR A 479 10.39 7.31 -5.75
N ILE A 480 11.54 6.84 -6.25
CA ILE A 480 12.72 6.55 -5.43
C ILE A 480 13.94 7.29 -6.01
N GLY A 481 14.46 8.24 -5.24
CA GLY A 481 15.71 8.95 -5.53
C GLY A 481 16.89 8.28 -4.84
N GLN A 482 17.57 7.36 -5.53
CA GLN A 482 18.74 6.62 -5.04
C GLN A 482 20.04 7.33 -5.39
N VAL A 483 20.95 7.50 -4.42
CA VAL A 483 22.29 8.10 -4.63
C VAL A 483 23.39 7.13 -4.25
N SER A 484 24.38 6.94 -5.13
CA SER A 484 25.54 6.07 -4.89
C SER A 484 26.52 6.63 -3.86
N ALA A 485 27.31 5.76 -3.22
CA ALA A 485 28.42 6.21 -2.38
C ALA A 485 29.46 6.99 -3.21
N PRO A 486 29.91 8.17 -2.77
CA PRO A 486 31.07 8.83 -3.37
C PRO A 486 32.35 8.07 -2.98
N THR A 487 33.38 8.12 -3.85
CA THR A 487 34.66 7.45 -3.61
C THR A 487 35.51 8.12 -2.52
N SER A 488 35.25 9.39 -2.22
CA SER A 488 35.76 10.12 -1.05
C SER A 488 34.83 11.29 -0.72
N GLY A 489 34.89 11.81 0.50
CA GLY A 489 34.05 12.95 0.92
C GLY A 489 32.56 12.60 1.05
N HIS A 490 31.68 13.44 0.54
CA HIS A 490 30.24 13.37 0.77
C HIS A 490 29.40 13.81 -0.45
N THR A 491 28.22 13.22 -0.63
CA THR A 491 27.20 13.65 -1.60
C THR A 491 25.94 14.09 -0.87
N ALA A 492 25.53 15.35 -1.05
CA ALA A 492 24.25 15.87 -0.57
C ALA A 492 23.18 15.73 -1.66
N TYR A 493 21.94 15.43 -1.28
CA TYR A 493 20.85 15.11 -2.21
C TYR A 493 19.44 15.34 -1.65
N PHE A 494 18.49 15.67 -2.52
CA PHE A 494 17.05 15.83 -2.21
C PHE A 494 16.19 15.57 -3.45
N VAL A 495 14.87 15.41 -3.29
CA VAL A 495 13.93 15.31 -4.41
C VAL A 495 13.15 16.62 -4.58
N GLU A 496 13.06 17.13 -5.80
CA GLU A 496 12.21 18.24 -6.23
C GLU A 496 10.99 17.68 -6.97
N LEU A 497 9.79 18.11 -6.57
CA LEU A 497 8.52 17.82 -7.21
C LEU A 497 7.97 19.09 -7.83
N THR A 498 7.62 19.03 -9.10
CA THR A 498 6.98 20.11 -9.87
C THR A 498 5.52 19.76 -10.09
N TYR A 499 4.64 20.73 -9.88
CA TYR A 499 3.21 20.64 -10.07
C TYR A 499 2.73 21.73 -11.02
N ASP A 500 1.64 21.48 -11.75
CA ASP A 500 0.77 22.55 -12.22
C ASP A 500 -0.21 22.87 -11.08
N PHE A 501 -0.20 24.11 -10.61
CA PHE A 501 -0.93 24.53 -9.43
C PHE A 501 -1.47 25.96 -9.62
N MET A 502 -2.79 26.11 -9.58
CA MET A 502 -3.49 27.37 -9.89
C MET A 502 -3.16 27.94 -11.29
N GLY A 503 -2.72 27.10 -12.25
CA GLY A 503 -2.31 27.50 -13.59
C GLY A 503 -0.88 28.03 -13.70
N GLU A 504 -0.06 27.87 -12.64
CA GLU A 504 1.36 28.18 -12.64
C GLU A 504 2.18 26.97 -12.21
N SER A 505 3.44 26.89 -12.64
CA SER A 505 4.35 25.85 -12.15
C SER A 505 4.81 26.17 -10.72
N MET A 506 4.41 25.33 -9.77
CA MET A 506 4.89 25.35 -8.39
C MET A 506 5.88 24.21 -8.18
N GLN A 507 6.95 24.43 -7.41
CA GLN A 507 7.84 23.35 -7.00
C GLN A 507 7.98 23.30 -5.48
N LEU A 508 8.03 22.07 -4.96
CA LEU A 508 8.24 21.74 -3.56
C LEU A 508 9.35 20.68 -3.47
N THR A 509 10.00 20.55 -2.32
CA THR A 509 11.13 19.63 -2.13
C THR A 509 10.95 18.76 -0.89
N THR A 510 11.71 17.66 -0.84
CA THR A 510 11.99 16.97 0.43
C THR A 510 13.04 17.74 1.23
N GLN A 511 13.38 17.25 2.42
CA GLN A 511 14.60 17.62 3.14
C GLN A 511 15.85 17.25 2.32
N VAL A 512 16.99 17.88 2.65
CA VAL A 512 18.31 17.46 2.13
C VAL A 512 18.85 16.33 3.01
N ASN A 513 19.44 15.33 2.38
CA ASN A 513 20.14 14.23 3.04
C ASN A 513 21.60 14.21 2.55
N VAL A 514 22.53 13.65 3.33
CA VAL A 514 23.95 13.59 2.96
C VAL A 514 24.51 12.19 3.14
N ARG A 515 25.04 11.60 2.05
CA ARG A 515 25.73 10.31 2.06
C ARG A 515 27.24 10.54 2.11
N SER A 516 27.88 10.11 3.19
CA SER A 516 29.35 10.02 3.28
C SER A 516 29.88 8.86 2.42
N ALA A 517 31.10 9.02 1.91
CA ALA A 517 31.92 7.90 1.48
C ALA A 517 32.03 6.89 2.63
N GLN A 518 31.90 5.61 2.30
CA GLN A 518 32.20 4.52 3.25
C GLN A 518 33.71 4.24 3.23
N PRO A 519 34.25 3.52 4.24
CA PRO A 519 35.49 2.79 4.09
C PRO A 519 35.45 1.90 2.83
N ALA A 520 36.61 1.54 2.29
CA ALA A 520 36.68 0.52 1.25
C ALA A 520 36.41 -0.84 1.89
N ASN A 521 35.24 -1.41 1.58
CA ASN A 521 34.73 -2.64 2.19
C ASN A 521 35.78 -3.77 2.15
N GLN A 522 36.12 -4.30 3.33
CA GLN A 522 37.07 -5.40 3.50
C GLN A 522 36.31 -6.72 3.54
N SER A 523 36.69 -7.69 2.69
CA SER A 523 36.03 -9.00 2.66
C SER A 523 36.07 -9.69 4.05
N PRO A 524 35.01 -10.41 4.47
CA PRO A 524 34.97 -11.12 5.76
C PRO A 524 36.13 -12.10 5.96
N VAL A 525 36.40 -12.44 7.22
CA VAL A 525 37.54 -13.29 7.61
C VAL A 525 37.10 -14.50 8.46
N VAL A 526 37.84 -15.59 8.34
CA VAL A 526 37.73 -16.73 9.27
C VAL A 526 38.47 -16.37 10.56
N LYS A 527 37.69 -16.15 11.62
CA LYS A 527 38.16 -15.86 12.99
C LYS A 527 38.92 -17.04 13.59
N GLN A 528 38.37 -18.24 13.37
CA GLN A 528 38.96 -19.53 13.74
C GLN A 528 38.33 -20.66 12.88
N PRO A 529 39.07 -21.75 12.59
CA PRO A 529 38.53 -22.85 11.80
C PRO A 529 37.40 -23.59 12.53
N LEU A 530 36.38 -24.04 11.80
CA LEU A 530 35.31 -24.90 12.34
C LEU A 530 35.86 -26.25 12.84
N GLY A 531 36.91 -26.77 12.18
CA GLY A 531 37.69 -27.91 12.66
C GLY A 531 37.00 -29.26 12.43
N THR A 532 37.23 -30.20 13.35
CA THR A 532 36.67 -31.56 13.30
C THR A 532 35.81 -31.84 14.53
N ILE A 533 34.57 -32.29 14.30
CA ILE A 533 33.71 -32.87 15.34
C ILE A 533 33.64 -34.39 15.16
N ASN A 534 33.72 -35.13 16.26
CA ASN A 534 33.49 -36.57 16.31
C ASN A 534 32.18 -36.79 17.07
N VAL A 535 31.28 -37.57 16.48
CA VAL A 535 29.98 -37.95 17.03
C VAL A 535 29.82 -39.47 16.82
N GLN A 536 28.92 -40.10 17.57
CA GLN A 536 28.37 -41.38 17.10
C GLN A 536 27.31 -41.08 16.03
N GLU A 537 26.89 -42.07 15.27
CA GLU A 537 25.59 -41.96 14.58
C GLU A 537 24.43 -41.87 15.60
N ASP A 538 23.25 -41.49 15.09
CA ASP A 538 22.03 -41.19 15.86
C ASP A 538 22.15 -40.15 17.00
N ALA A 539 23.31 -39.47 17.07
CA ALA A 539 23.55 -38.39 18.00
C ALA A 539 22.54 -37.24 17.80
N PRO A 540 22.01 -36.64 18.89
CA PRO A 540 21.05 -35.56 18.78
C PRO A 540 21.64 -34.32 18.11
N VAL A 541 20.78 -33.53 17.47
CA VAL A 541 21.13 -32.37 16.61
C VAL A 541 22.23 -31.50 17.22
N VAL A 542 23.38 -31.45 16.56
CA VAL A 542 24.53 -30.64 16.99
C VAL A 542 24.35 -29.21 16.48
N ASN A 543 24.40 -28.23 17.37
CA ASN A 543 24.21 -26.82 17.04
C ASN A 543 25.52 -26.05 17.17
N ILE A 544 25.87 -25.27 16.14
CA ILE A 544 27.11 -24.49 16.04
C ILE A 544 26.75 -23.02 15.78
N ASP A 545 27.24 -22.12 16.65
CA ASP A 545 27.13 -20.68 16.50
C ASP A 545 28.26 -20.16 15.59
N LEU A 546 27.92 -19.85 14.34
CA LEU A 546 28.84 -19.38 13.31
C LEU A 546 29.45 -18.00 13.64
N GLY A 547 28.80 -17.20 14.48
CA GLY A 547 29.30 -15.90 14.95
C GLY A 547 30.58 -16.00 15.79
N GLN A 548 30.99 -17.21 16.19
CA GLN A 548 32.26 -17.48 16.87
C GLN A 548 33.39 -17.89 15.92
N TYR A 549 33.10 -18.15 14.63
CA TYR A 549 34.05 -18.70 13.65
C TYR A 549 34.36 -17.75 12.49
N PHE A 550 33.48 -16.78 12.24
CA PHE A 550 33.69 -15.70 11.28
C PHE A 550 33.81 -14.36 12.02
N ASP A 551 34.49 -13.41 11.38
CA ASP A 551 34.58 -12.00 11.77
C ASP A 551 34.55 -11.17 10.48
N ASP A 552 34.33 -9.87 10.60
CA ASP A 552 34.42 -8.94 9.49
C ASP A 552 35.02 -7.62 10.00
N PRO A 553 36.12 -7.11 9.41
CA PRO A 553 36.83 -5.94 9.90
C PRO A 553 36.02 -4.64 9.94
N ASP A 554 34.92 -4.54 9.20
CA ASP A 554 34.15 -3.31 9.03
C ASP A 554 32.88 -3.24 9.89
N LEU A 555 32.51 -4.33 10.59
CA LEU A 555 31.34 -4.40 11.47
C LEU A 555 31.54 -3.62 12.78
N VAL A 556 31.22 -2.32 12.75
CA VAL A 556 31.29 -1.43 13.92
C VAL A 556 30.02 -1.43 14.78
N SER A 557 28.96 -2.14 14.38
CA SER A 557 27.67 -2.17 15.08
C SER A 557 26.97 -3.52 14.99
N ALA A 558 26.05 -3.82 15.93
CA ALA A 558 25.24 -5.03 15.91
C ALA A 558 24.10 -5.02 14.86
N ALA A 559 23.95 -3.93 14.09
CA ALA A 559 23.00 -3.82 12.99
C ALA A 559 23.59 -4.32 11.66
N ASP A 560 24.92 -4.33 11.54
CA ASP A 560 25.66 -4.92 10.43
C ASP A 560 25.97 -6.38 10.82
N GLN A 561 25.35 -7.36 10.14
CA GLN A 561 25.50 -8.78 10.47
C GLN A 561 25.85 -9.60 9.23
N LEU A 562 26.84 -10.48 9.38
CA LEU A 562 27.17 -11.47 8.36
C LEU A 562 25.96 -12.38 8.09
N THR A 563 25.68 -12.57 6.80
CA THR A 563 24.74 -13.57 6.31
C THR A 563 25.49 -14.88 6.07
N TYR A 564 24.91 -16.01 6.46
CA TYR A 564 25.55 -17.31 6.37
C TYR A 564 24.81 -18.23 5.39
N LEU A 565 25.56 -18.94 4.55
CA LEU A 565 25.02 -19.81 3.51
C LEU A 565 25.75 -21.16 3.50
N LEU A 566 24.98 -22.26 3.48
CA LEU A 566 25.52 -23.59 3.18
C LEU A 566 25.92 -23.64 1.69
N ILE A 567 27.20 -23.91 1.41
CA ILE A 567 27.72 -24.01 0.03
C ILE A 567 27.75 -25.45 -0.44
N SER A 568 28.23 -26.37 0.39
CA SER A 568 28.28 -27.79 0.04
C SER A 568 28.30 -28.70 1.26
N ASN A 569 27.91 -29.94 1.02
CA ASN A 569 27.99 -31.05 1.96
C ASN A 569 28.50 -32.28 1.19
N SER A 570 29.63 -32.86 1.60
CA SER A 570 30.20 -34.05 0.96
C SER A 570 29.59 -35.37 1.44
N GLY A 571 28.82 -35.35 2.52
CA GLY A 571 28.15 -36.52 3.11
C GLY A 571 26.66 -36.28 3.34
N PRO A 572 25.84 -35.98 2.30
CA PRO A 572 24.40 -35.75 2.45
C PRO A 572 23.60 -36.98 2.87
N GLY A 573 24.21 -38.18 2.81
CA GLY A 573 23.65 -39.41 3.41
C GLY A 573 24.00 -39.61 4.89
N ILE A 574 24.90 -38.79 5.46
CA ILE A 574 25.41 -38.90 6.84
C ILE A 574 24.87 -37.74 7.71
N VAL A 575 24.91 -36.52 7.18
CA VAL A 575 24.45 -35.32 7.91
C VAL A 575 23.66 -34.39 6.99
N ASN A 576 22.59 -33.80 7.52
CA ASN A 576 21.80 -32.74 6.91
C ASN A 576 22.03 -31.41 7.66
N PRO A 577 22.94 -30.54 7.19
CA PRO A 577 23.18 -29.23 7.78
C PRO A 577 22.12 -28.21 7.35
N VAL A 578 21.57 -27.46 8.32
CA VAL A 578 20.65 -26.34 8.10
C VAL A 578 21.21 -25.09 8.76
N VAL A 579 21.24 -23.97 8.03
CA VAL A 579 21.71 -22.66 8.54
C VAL A 579 20.51 -21.73 8.69
N ASN A 580 20.35 -21.14 9.88
CA ASN A 580 19.29 -20.19 10.20
C ASN A 580 19.87 -19.02 11.02
N GLY A 581 20.04 -17.87 10.36
CA GLY A 581 20.84 -16.77 10.91
C GLY A 581 22.28 -17.23 11.16
N ALA A 582 22.82 -16.93 12.35
CA ALA A 582 24.14 -17.39 12.76
C ALA A 582 24.18 -18.84 13.27
N LEU A 583 23.05 -19.54 13.41
CA LEU A 583 23.01 -20.90 13.93
C LEU A 583 23.04 -21.93 12.79
N MET A 584 24.02 -22.83 12.82
CA MET A 584 24.02 -24.05 12.01
C MET A 584 23.60 -25.24 12.85
N SER A 585 22.49 -25.88 12.50
CA SER A 585 22.01 -27.13 13.08
C SER A 585 22.42 -28.30 12.18
N LEU A 586 23.03 -29.33 12.76
CA LEU A 586 23.48 -30.54 12.09
C LEU A 586 22.62 -31.71 12.56
N THR A 587 21.70 -32.14 11.72
CA THR A 587 20.92 -33.36 11.96
C THR A 587 21.62 -34.53 11.30
N LEU A 588 22.10 -35.52 12.06
CA LEU A 588 22.57 -36.77 11.46
C LEU A 588 21.38 -37.51 10.84
N LEU A 589 21.64 -38.27 9.78
CA LEU A 589 20.69 -39.25 9.28
C LEU A 589 20.82 -40.52 10.13
N LEU A 590 19.70 -41.24 10.27
CA LEU A 590 19.67 -42.50 11.02
C LEU A 590 20.59 -43.54 10.36
N ASP A 591 21.21 -44.39 11.18
CA ASP A 591 22.01 -45.55 10.75
C ASP A 591 23.17 -45.17 9.78
N ALA A 592 23.76 -43.98 9.91
CA ALA A 592 24.70 -43.40 8.94
C ALA A 592 26.04 -42.90 9.52
N ASN A 593 27.09 -43.72 9.36
CA ASN A 593 28.44 -43.44 9.83
C ASN A 593 29.41 -42.91 8.75
N GLY A 594 30.60 -42.50 9.18
CA GLY A 594 31.70 -42.10 8.29
C GLY A 594 31.99 -40.58 8.25
N PRO A 595 32.91 -40.16 7.35
CA PRO A 595 33.36 -38.78 7.26
C PRO A 595 32.50 -37.91 6.31
N ALA A 596 32.11 -36.73 6.76
CA ALA A 596 31.45 -35.70 5.96
C ALA A 596 32.17 -34.34 6.10
N GLN A 597 32.16 -33.53 5.05
CA GLN A 597 32.61 -32.13 5.09
C GLN A 597 31.45 -31.19 4.74
N VAL A 598 31.26 -30.17 5.58
CA VAL A 598 30.23 -29.13 5.40
C VAL A 598 30.94 -27.79 5.21
N VAL A 599 30.74 -27.16 4.07
CA VAL A 599 31.32 -25.85 3.74
C VAL A 599 30.27 -24.77 3.92
N VAL A 600 30.57 -23.78 4.76
CA VAL A 600 29.72 -22.62 5.04
C VAL A 600 30.43 -21.36 4.58
N GLN A 601 29.70 -20.49 3.89
CA GLN A 601 30.15 -19.17 3.47
C GLN A 601 29.53 -18.11 4.40
N ALA A 602 30.34 -17.17 4.88
CA ALA A 602 29.86 -15.91 5.42
C ALA A 602 29.96 -14.82 4.35
N ARG A 603 28.98 -13.93 4.33
CA ARG A 603 28.84 -12.83 3.37
C ARG A 603 28.44 -11.54 4.06
N ASP A 604 29.10 -10.44 3.70
CA ASP A 604 28.79 -9.09 4.18
C ASP A 604 27.65 -8.39 3.40
N LEU A 605 27.38 -7.14 3.75
CA LEU A 605 26.36 -6.31 3.10
C LEU A 605 26.79 -5.76 1.71
N ALA A 606 28.07 -5.84 1.33
CA ALA A 606 28.55 -5.50 0.00
C ALA A 606 28.49 -6.67 -0.99
N GLY A 607 28.44 -7.91 -0.47
CA GLY A 607 28.40 -9.15 -1.24
C GLY A 607 29.75 -9.88 -1.33
N GLU A 608 30.79 -9.43 -0.62
CA GLU A 608 32.07 -10.15 -0.50
C GLU A 608 31.91 -11.35 0.44
N THR A 609 32.78 -12.36 0.30
CA THR A 609 32.53 -13.70 0.85
C THR A 609 33.78 -14.43 1.32
N VAL A 610 33.66 -15.18 2.43
CA VAL A 610 34.70 -16.11 2.89
C VAL A 610 34.10 -17.45 3.31
N GLU A 611 34.82 -18.54 3.11
CA GLU A 611 34.37 -19.91 3.39
C GLU A 611 35.17 -20.56 4.52
N ASN A 612 34.49 -21.40 5.31
CA ASN A 612 35.05 -22.19 6.39
C ASN A 612 34.47 -23.61 6.32
N THR A 613 35.28 -24.63 6.60
CA THR A 613 34.90 -26.04 6.44
C THR A 613 34.89 -26.75 7.79
N LEU A 614 33.73 -27.29 8.13
CA LEU A 614 33.58 -28.27 9.20
C LEU A 614 33.86 -29.67 8.64
N THR A 615 34.62 -30.47 9.36
CA THR A 615 34.66 -31.93 9.15
C THR A 615 33.87 -32.62 10.26
N LEU A 616 32.88 -33.43 9.89
CA LEU A 616 32.18 -34.34 10.79
C LEU A 616 32.73 -35.76 10.58
N GLN A 617 32.92 -36.48 11.68
CA GLN A 617 33.18 -37.91 11.68
C GLN A 617 32.10 -38.56 12.55
N ALA A 618 31.16 -39.27 11.92
CA ALA A 618 30.26 -40.18 12.59
C ALA A 618 30.97 -41.53 12.82
N ALA A 619 30.65 -42.18 13.94
CA ALA A 619 31.22 -43.44 14.39
C ALA A 619 30.11 -44.47 14.63
N ALA A 620 30.45 -45.73 14.34
CA ALA A 620 29.56 -46.88 14.28
C ALA A 620 28.84 -47.21 15.61
N ILE A 621 27.54 -47.53 15.54
CA ILE A 621 26.75 -48.14 16.61
C ILE A 621 26.13 -49.46 16.12
N ASN A 622 26.29 -50.54 16.88
CA ASN A 622 25.45 -51.74 16.75
C ASN A 622 24.01 -51.40 17.18
N ASP A 623 23.11 -51.32 16.22
CA ASP A 623 21.67 -51.22 16.45
C ASP A 623 21.03 -52.60 16.64
N PRO A 624 19.91 -52.68 17.38
CA PRO A 624 19.28 -53.97 17.67
C PRO A 624 18.60 -54.59 16.42
N PRO A 625 18.58 -55.92 16.32
CA PRO A 625 18.06 -56.63 15.16
C PRO A 625 16.55 -56.52 15.01
N VAL A 626 16.11 -56.59 13.77
CA VAL A 626 14.71 -56.41 13.38
C VAL A 626 14.21 -57.57 12.54
N PHE A 627 12.90 -57.82 12.65
CA PHE A 627 12.13 -58.69 11.78
C PHE A 627 10.67 -58.23 11.83
N ASP A 628 9.98 -58.35 10.71
CA ASP A 628 8.52 -58.26 10.69
C ASP A 628 7.96 -59.59 11.21
N ALA A 629 7.18 -59.53 12.28
CA ALA A 629 6.51 -60.69 12.86
C ALA A 629 5.17 -60.94 12.14
N GLY A 630 4.97 -62.18 11.66
CA GLY A 630 3.74 -62.61 11.03
C GLY A 630 2.58 -62.84 12.00
N ASP A 631 1.40 -63.05 11.42
CA ASP A 631 0.14 -63.18 12.15
C ASP A 631 0.04 -64.41 13.08
N ASP A 632 -0.97 -64.38 13.94
CA ASP A 632 -1.41 -65.51 14.77
C ASP A 632 -1.77 -66.74 13.94
N VAL A 633 -1.24 -67.90 14.32
CA VAL A 633 -1.37 -69.13 13.53
C VAL A 633 -2.59 -69.95 13.96
N GLN A 634 -3.59 -70.03 13.09
CA GLN A 634 -4.72 -70.94 13.21
C GLN A 634 -4.44 -72.23 12.41
N VAL A 635 -4.60 -73.40 13.03
CA VAL A 635 -4.59 -74.70 12.31
C VAL A 635 -5.71 -75.61 12.81
N ALA A 636 -6.22 -76.48 11.92
CA ALA A 636 -7.18 -77.50 12.31
C ALA A 636 -6.56 -78.51 13.28
N LYS A 637 -7.31 -78.96 14.30
CA LYS A 637 -6.85 -80.04 15.18
C LYS A 637 -6.51 -81.30 14.36
N ASN A 638 -5.47 -82.04 14.76
CA ASN A 638 -4.91 -83.17 14.01
C ASN A 638 -4.38 -82.83 12.60
N SER A 639 -4.01 -81.57 12.30
CA SER A 639 -3.19 -81.29 11.12
C SER A 639 -1.82 -81.99 11.22
N GLY A 640 -1.17 -82.22 10.07
CA GLY A 640 0.22 -82.64 10.04
C GLY A 640 1.18 -81.54 10.53
N PRO A 641 2.51 -81.78 10.42
CA PRO A 641 3.53 -80.79 10.75
C PRO A 641 3.30 -79.47 10.00
N TYR A 642 3.33 -78.38 10.75
CA TYR A 642 3.28 -77.01 10.23
C TYR A 642 4.70 -76.54 9.91
N SER A 643 4.87 -75.86 8.78
CA SER A 643 6.11 -75.20 8.37
C SER A 643 5.78 -74.11 7.37
N GLN A 644 5.93 -72.84 7.78
CA GLN A 644 5.69 -71.65 6.95
C GLN A 644 6.62 -70.50 7.35
N PRO A 645 6.93 -69.56 6.44
CA PRO A 645 7.51 -68.27 6.83
C PRO A 645 6.61 -67.57 7.86
N TRP A 646 7.22 -67.06 8.94
CA TRP A 646 6.53 -66.27 9.97
C TRP A 646 7.29 -64.98 10.27
N ALA A 647 8.61 -65.03 10.43
CA ALA A 647 9.43 -63.82 10.46
C ALA A 647 9.88 -63.46 9.03
N THR A 648 9.64 -62.23 8.60
CA THR A 648 10.11 -61.67 7.33
C THR A 648 10.99 -60.44 7.58
N ASN A 649 11.64 -59.92 6.53
CA ASN A 649 12.49 -58.73 6.61
C ASN A 649 13.50 -58.78 7.77
N ILE A 650 14.20 -59.92 7.88
CA ILE A 650 15.15 -60.17 8.97
C ILE A 650 16.45 -59.44 8.65
N ALA A 651 16.87 -58.54 9.54
CA ALA A 651 18.13 -57.82 9.44
C ALA A 651 18.76 -57.59 10.82
N ALA A 652 20.08 -57.42 10.85
CA ALA A 652 20.83 -57.19 12.08
C ALA A 652 20.57 -55.81 12.72
N ALA A 653 20.05 -54.86 11.96
CA ALA A 653 19.71 -53.51 12.41
C ALA A 653 18.51 -52.96 11.61
N ALA A 654 17.82 -51.95 12.15
CA ALA A 654 16.68 -51.30 11.48
C ALA A 654 17.08 -50.65 10.14
N GLY A 655 18.18 -49.91 10.11
CA GLY A 655 18.70 -49.22 8.92
C GLY A 655 18.95 -50.12 7.72
N LEU A 656 19.34 -51.37 7.94
CA LEU A 656 19.54 -52.36 6.88
C LEU A 656 18.28 -52.64 6.04
N LEU A 657 17.08 -52.43 6.61
CA LEU A 657 15.83 -52.51 5.86
C LEU A 657 15.46 -51.18 5.18
N ALA A 658 15.73 -50.07 5.88
CA ALA A 658 15.28 -48.73 5.47
C ALA A 658 16.16 -48.12 4.37
N ASP A 659 17.49 -48.21 4.49
CA ASP A 659 18.47 -47.88 3.45
C ASP A 659 19.74 -48.75 3.62
N PRO A 660 19.84 -49.89 2.89
CA PRO A 660 21.00 -50.78 2.93
C PRO A 660 22.33 -50.13 2.50
N GLN A 661 22.36 -48.86 2.08
CA GLN A 661 23.58 -48.11 1.76
C GLN A 661 24.09 -47.23 2.90
N ARG A 662 23.43 -47.20 4.06
CA ARG A 662 23.85 -46.41 5.24
C ARG A 662 24.44 -47.30 6.34
N ALA A 663 23.65 -48.28 6.81
CA ALA A 663 24.06 -49.30 7.79
C ALA A 663 25.03 -50.35 7.18
N LEU A 664 26.13 -49.91 6.59
CA LEU A 664 27.06 -50.73 5.80
C LEU A 664 27.97 -51.63 6.65
N ASP A 665 28.19 -51.27 7.90
CA ASP A 665 28.87 -52.04 8.93
C ASP A 665 28.01 -53.21 9.42
N GLU A 666 26.70 -52.97 9.58
CA GLU A 666 25.71 -53.97 9.98
C GLU A 666 25.51 -55.09 8.94
N LEU A 667 25.86 -54.86 7.67
CA LEU A 667 25.83 -55.87 6.61
C LEU A 667 26.65 -57.15 6.89
N SER A 668 27.57 -57.10 7.86
CA SER A 668 28.44 -58.24 8.21
C SER A 668 27.90 -59.14 9.32
N GLN A 669 26.79 -58.75 9.95
CA GLN A 669 26.21 -59.39 11.12
C GLN A 669 25.23 -60.52 10.78
N THR A 670 24.88 -61.36 11.77
CA THR A 670 23.98 -62.52 11.60
C THR A 670 22.98 -62.66 12.73
N VAL A 671 21.71 -62.83 12.39
CA VAL A 671 20.58 -62.93 13.34
C VAL A 671 20.23 -64.38 13.67
N GLU A 672 20.01 -64.68 14.95
CA GLU A 672 19.43 -65.92 15.49
C GLU A 672 18.13 -65.60 16.28
N PHE A 673 17.21 -66.56 16.39
CA PHE A 673 15.93 -66.38 17.12
C PHE A 673 15.91 -67.15 18.44
N VAL A 674 15.54 -66.45 19.51
CA VAL A 674 15.32 -67.01 20.86
C VAL A 674 13.82 -67.04 21.16
N ILE A 675 13.30 -68.20 21.56
CA ILE A 675 11.86 -68.48 21.63
C ILE A 675 11.45 -68.98 23.02
N PHE A 676 10.27 -68.54 23.49
CA PHE A 676 9.60 -69.03 24.69
C PHE A 676 8.13 -69.38 24.38
N VAL A 677 7.65 -70.54 24.85
CA VAL A 677 6.28 -71.02 24.62
C VAL A 677 5.59 -71.24 25.96
N ASN A 678 4.44 -70.58 26.19
CA ASN A 678 3.77 -70.64 27.49
C ASN A 678 2.99 -71.94 27.75
N ARG A 679 2.62 -72.68 26.70
CA ARG A 679 1.82 -73.91 26.73
C ARG A 679 2.37 -74.97 25.75
N PRO A 680 3.55 -75.55 26.03
CA PRO A 680 4.17 -76.53 25.14
C PRO A 680 3.36 -77.83 25.02
N GLU A 681 2.41 -78.11 25.93
CA GLU A 681 1.61 -79.34 25.94
C GLU A 681 0.58 -79.45 24.80
N LEU A 682 0.41 -78.40 23.99
CA LEU A 682 -0.44 -78.44 22.79
C LEU A 682 0.31 -78.98 21.54
N PHE A 683 1.59 -79.33 21.67
CA PHE A 683 2.47 -79.71 20.56
C PHE A 683 3.20 -81.04 20.81
N ASP A 684 3.34 -81.85 19.77
CA ASP A 684 4.20 -83.04 19.73
C ASP A 684 5.64 -82.66 19.33
N VAL A 685 5.79 -81.63 18.47
CA VAL A 685 7.05 -80.93 18.17
C VAL A 685 6.83 -79.44 18.47
N PRO A 686 7.59 -78.83 19.40
CA PRO A 686 7.35 -77.46 19.84
C PRO A 686 7.70 -76.42 18.77
N PRO A 687 7.11 -75.19 18.84
CA PRO A 687 7.46 -74.06 17.98
C PRO A 687 8.95 -73.70 17.97
N GLU A 688 9.52 -73.69 16.76
CA GLU A 688 10.87 -73.19 16.44
C GLU A 688 10.80 -72.27 15.20
N VAL A 689 11.56 -71.17 15.18
CA VAL A 689 11.72 -70.26 14.04
C VAL A 689 13.18 -70.30 13.60
N SER A 690 13.43 -70.65 12.34
CA SER A 690 14.80 -70.71 11.80
C SER A 690 15.42 -69.31 11.65
N GLY A 691 16.75 -69.23 11.54
CA GLY A 691 17.46 -68.00 11.10
C GLY A 691 17.11 -67.53 9.66
N SER A 692 16.19 -68.19 8.98
CA SER A 692 15.56 -67.74 7.73
C SER A 692 14.06 -67.44 7.88
N GLY A 693 13.59 -67.28 9.12
CA GLY A 693 12.24 -66.85 9.47
C GLY A 693 11.13 -67.90 9.37
N VAL A 694 11.46 -69.16 9.12
CA VAL A 694 10.46 -70.23 8.96
C VAL A 694 10.07 -70.78 10.34
N LEU A 695 8.81 -70.57 10.72
CA LEU A 695 8.18 -71.19 11.88
C LEU A 695 7.79 -72.63 11.55
N SER A 696 8.13 -73.57 12.45
CA SER A 696 7.67 -74.95 12.39
C SER A 696 7.24 -75.49 13.75
N PHE A 697 6.25 -76.38 13.74
CA PHE A 697 5.75 -77.14 14.91
C PHE A 697 4.92 -78.34 14.44
N THR A 698 4.50 -79.22 15.35
CA THR A 698 3.49 -80.26 15.08
C THR A 698 2.46 -80.28 16.20
N PRO A 699 1.15 -80.08 15.94
CA PRO A 699 0.11 -80.16 16.95
C PRO A 699 0.05 -81.53 17.63
N ALA A 700 -0.28 -81.56 18.92
CA ALA A 700 -0.57 -82.80 19.63
C ALA A 700 -1.93 -83.39 19.20
N VAL A 701 -2.06 -84.72 19.27
CA VAL A 701 -3.27 -85.44 18.84
C VAL A 701 -4.48 -85.03 19.69
N ASP A 702 -5.58 -84.70 18.99
CA ASP A 702 -6.85 -84.16 19.51
C ASP A 702 -6.74 -82.91 20.40
N ALA A 703 -5.60 -82.21 20.39
CA ALA A 703 -5.45 -80.96 21.10
C ALA A 703 -6.32 -79.84 20.50
N VAL A 704 -6.95 -79.07 21.38
CA VAL A 704 -7.81 -77.91 21.08
C VAL A 704 -7.51 -76.82 22.11
N GLY A 705 -7.34 -75.58 21.65
CA GLY A 705 -6.99 -74.44 22.49
C GLY A 705 -5.82 -73.63 21.93
N THR A 706 -5.32 -72.70 22.75
CA THR A 706 -4.36 -71.66 22.34
C THR A 706 -3.09 -71.69 23.21
N ALA A 707 -1.93 -71.58 22.56
CA ALA A 707 -0.65 -71.23 23.17
C ALA A 707 -0.23 -69.81 22.75
N VAL A 708 0.62 -69.17 23.55
CA VAL A 708 1.32 -67.92 23.20
C VAL A 708 2.81 -68.24 23.08
N VAL A 709 3.41 -67.73 22.00
CA VAL A 709 4.84 -67.86 21.70
C VAL A 709 5.44 -66.46 21.68
N THR A 710 6.51 -66.26 22.45
CA THR A 710 7.32 -65.04 22.45
C THR A 710 8.61 -65.31 21.70
N VAL A 711 8.98 -64.42 20.77
CA VAL A 711 10.16 -64.56 19.90
C VAL A 711 10.98 -63.28 19.96
N ARG A 712 12.30 -63.39 20.10
CA ARG A 712 13.25 -62.27 20.02
C ARG A 712 14.36 -62.62 19.03
N ALA A 713 14.74 -61.68 18.19
CA ALA A 713 15.95 -61.77 17.36
C ALA A 713 17.17 -61.29 18.16
N VAL A 714 18.33 -61.90 17.89
CA VAL A 714 19.62 -61.55 18.52
C VAL A 714 20.70 -61.57 17.45
N ASP A 715 21.55 -60.54 17.39
CA ASP A 715 22.68 -60.48 16.46
C ASP A 715 23.99 -61.05 17.05
N ASN A 716 25.13 -60.79 16.40
CA ASN A 716 26.45 -61.27 16.81
C ASN A 716 27.53 -60.17 16.96
N GLY A 717 27.16 -58.89 17.03
CA GLY A 717 28.08 -57.76 17.00
C GLY A 717 28.58 -57.27 18.35
N PRO A 718 29.18 -56.06 18.42
CA PRO A 718 29.73 -55.50 19.65
C PRO A 718 28.64 -55.27 20.71
N SER A 719 28.87 -55.71 21.95
CA SER A 719 27.91 -55.58 23.05
C SER A 719 28.28 -54.49 24.06
N GLY A 720 27.29 -53.67 24.44
CA GLY A 720 27.38 -52.70 25.54
C GLY A 720 27.22 -51.24 25.11
N SER A 721 26.39 -50.50 25.85
CA SER A 721 25.92 -49.15 25.55
C SER A 721 27.00 -48.21 24.97
N PRO A 722 26.76 -47.57 23.80
CA PRO A 722 25.45 -47.43 23.13
C PRO A 722 24.92 -48.69 22.44
N HIS A 723 25.77 -49.68 22.17
CA HIS A 723 25.45 -50.89 21.41
C HIS A 723 24.43 -51.82 22.10
N ASP A 724 23.44 -52.30 21.33
CA ASP A 724 22.44 -53.29 21.75
C ASP A 724 22.32 -54.41 20.70
N ASN A 725 22.20 -55.67 21.16
CA ASN A 725 22.16 -56.87 20.33
C ASN A 725 20.78 -57.56 20.32
N ASP A 726 19.83 -57.07 21.13
CA ASP A 726 18.56 -57.76 21.41
C ASP A 726 17.37 -57.03 20.79
N SER A 727 16.57 -57.70 19.96
CA SER A 727 15.37 -57.10 19.39
C SER A 727 14.31 -56.77 20.46
N VAL A 728 13.36 -55.91 20.10
CA VAL A 728 12.06 -55.90 20.80
C VAL A 728 11.42 -57.29 20.64
N PRO A 729 10.95 -57.96 21.71
CA PRO A 729 10.30 -59.26 21.60
C PRO A 729 8.92 -59.16 20.95
N ALA A 730 8.67 -59.96 19.92
CA ALA A 730 7.36 -60.15 19.33
C ALA A 730 6.59 -61.28 20.02
N THR A 731 5.26 -61.32 19.86
CA THR A 731 4.41 -62.42 20.34
C THR A 731 3.35 -62.78 19.32
N MET A 732 3.16 -64.09 19.11
CA MET A 732 2.01 -64.66 18.39
C MET A 732 1.23 -65.62 19.28
N THR A 733 -0.03 -65.86 18.96
CA THR A 733 -0.77 -67.03 19.43
C THR A 733 -0.81 -68.13 18.37
N ILE A 734 -0.84 -69.38 18.83
CA ILE A 734 -1.06 -70.55 17.98
C ILE A 734 -2.29 -71.27 18.52
N THR A 735 -3.31 -71.45 17.70
CA THR A 735 -4.63 -71.94 18.12
C THR A 735 -5.12 -73.09 17.24
N LEU A 736 -5.70 -74.11 17.89
CA LEU A 736 -6.13 -75.37 17.29
C LEU A 736 -7.67 -75.45 17.19
N GLN A 737 -8.24 -75.50 15.98
CA GLN A 737 -9.67 -75.25 15.70
C GLN A 737 -10.48 -76.38 14.99
N PRO A 738 -11.84 -76.28 14.94
CA PRO A 738 -12.77 -76.95 14.01
C PRO A 738 -12.88 -76.25 12.62
N THR A 739 -13.93 -76.51 11.81
CA THR A 739 -14.06 -76.08 10.39
C THR A 739 -15.50 -75.69 9.96
N THR A 740 -15.66 -74.71 9.05
CA THR A 740 -16.91 -74.10 8.50
C THR A 740 -16.96 -74.05 6.94
N GLN A 741 -18.00 -73.49 6.31
CA GLN A 741 -18.13 -73.25 4.85
C GLN A 741 -18.85 -71.92 4.48
N PRO A 742 -18.59 -71.32 3.29
CA PRO A 742 -19.14 -70.02 2.86
C PRO A 742 -20.52 -70.02 2.14
N PRO A 743 -21.22 -68.86 2.13
CA PRO A 743 -22.48 -68.63 1.40
C PRO A 743 -22.32 -68.47 -0.13
N VAL A 744 -23.43 -68.36 -0.85
CA VAL A 744 -23.53 -68.24 -2.32
C VAL A 744 -24.54 -67.17 -2.73
N ALA A 745 -24.12 -66.21 -3.57
CA ALA A 745 -24.92 -65.07 -4.05
C ALA A 745 -25.34 -65.20 -5.53
N MET A 746 -26.44 -64.58 -5.95
CA MET A 746 -27.00 -64.71 -7.32
C MET A 746 -27.42 -63.38 -7.97
N ASP A 747 -27.22 -63.25 -9.28
CA ASP A 747 -27.52 -62.02 -10.04
C ASP A 747 -29.01 -61.61 -9.99
N ALA A 748 -29.29 -60.29 -10.03
CA ALA A 748 -30.62 -59.68 -9.94
C ALA A 748 -30.86 -58.60 -11.01
N GLN A 749 -32.13 -58.28 -11.32
CA GLN A 749 -32.51 -57.27 -12.33
C GLN A 749 -33.72 -56.43 -11.91
N TYR A 750 -33.67 -55.12 -12.19
CA TYR A 750 -34.75 -54.15 -11.94
C TYR A 750 -34.89 -53.14 -13.12
N GLU A 751 -35.93 -52.32 -13.10
CA GLU A 751 -36.28 -51.35 -14.15
C GLU A 751 -36.59 -49.96 -13.54
N SER A 752 -36.28 -48.87 -14.26
CA SER A 752 -36.55 -47.47 -13.90
C SER A 752 -36.68 -46.59 -15.15
N ASP A 753 -37.15 -45.36 -15.02
CA ASP A 753 -36.91 -44.27 -15.98
C ASP A 753 -35.75 -43.36 -15.54
N GLU A 754 -35.22 -42.55 -16.44
CA GLU A 754 -34.02 -41.71 -16.23
C GLU A 754 -34.23 -40.57 -15.21
N ASN A 755 -35.49 -40.21 -14.98
CA ASN A 755 -35.92 -39.10 -14.14
C ASN A 755 -36.41 -39.56 -12.74
N SER A 756 -36.35 -40.86 -12.44
CA SER A 756 -36.90 -41.46 -11.22
C SER A 756 -35.86 -42.17 -10.35
N VAL A 757 -36.00 -42.00 -9.02
CA VAL A 757 -35.24 -42.73 -8.01
C VAL A 757 -35.92 -44.06 -7.71
N LEU A 758 -35.33 -45.17 -8.18
CA LEU A 758 -35.76 -46.52 -7.83
C LEU A 758 -35.44 -46.82 -6.36
N THR A 759 -36.39 -47.44 -5.66
CA THR A 759 -36.23 -47.86 -4.26
C THR A 759 -36.78 -49.28 -4.07
N VAL A 760 -35.95 -50.20 -3.57
CA VAL A 760 -36.27 -51.60 -3.33
C VAL A 760 -36.13 -51.90 -1.84
N ALA A 761 -37.16 -52.51 -1.24
CA ALA A 761 -37.18 -52.86 0.18
C ALA A 761 -36.59 -54.26 0.44
N GLY A 762 -36.07 -54.48 1.66
CA GLY A 762 -35.54 -55.77 2.09
C GLY A 762 -36.64 -56.84 2.14
N PRO A 763 -36.33 -58.12 1.83
CA PRO A 763 -35.00 -58.69 1.60
C PRO A 763 -34.32 -58.30 0.27
N GLY A 764 -35.05 -57.80 -0.72
CA GLY A 764 -34.47 -57.20 -1.94
C GLY A 764 -33.42 -58.07 -2.63
N LEU A 765 -32.14 -57.67 -2.57
CA LEU A 765 -31.03 -58.43 -3.13
C LEU A 765 -30.86 -59.85 -2.54
N LEU A 766 -31.36 -60.10 -1.33
CA LEU A 766 -31.24 -61.40 -0.64
C LEU A 766 -32.33 -62.42 -1.04
N GLU A 767 -33.25 -62.10 -1.96
CA GLU A 767 -34.40 -62.97 -2.29
C GLU A 767 -34.03 -64.29 -3.01
N ASN A 768 -32.86 -64.36 -3.64
CA ASN A 768 -32.37 -65.47 -4.46
C ASN A 768 -31.13 -66.17 -3.88
N ASP A 769 -30.61 -65.70 -2.73
CA ASP A 769 -29.33 -66.11 -2.15
C ASP A 769 -29.43 -67.31 -1.20
N THR A 770 -28.31 -68.01 -0.98
CA THR A 770 -28.29 -69.28 -0.19
C THR A 770 -26.99 -69.48 0.60
N ASP A 771 -27.04 -70.33 1.63
CA ASP A 771 -25.86 -70.74 2.41
C ASP A 771 -25.88 -72.28 2.68
N PRO A 772 -24.72 -72.98 2.64
CA PRO A 772 -24.66 -74.44 2.82
C PRO A 772 -24.87 -74.97 4.24
N ASP A 773 -24.55 -74.18 5.27
CA ASP A 773 -24.55 -74.60 6.68
C ASP A 773 -25.88 -74.24 7.40
N LEU A 774 -26.84 -73.64 6.68
CA LEU A 774 -28.26 -73.48 7.06
C LEU A 774 -29.00 -74.82 7.32
N PRO A 775 -30.04 -74.85 8.20
CA PRO A 775 -30.69 -73.71 8.84
C PRO A 775 -30.16 -73.42 10.25
N GLY A 776 -29.53 -72.26 10.40
CA GLY A 776 -28.96 -71.74 11.65
C GLY A 776 -28.25 -70.41 11.43
N ASP A 777 -27.64 -70.26 10.25
CA ASP A 777 -26.95 -69.06 9.83
C ASP A 777 -27.87 -67.90 9.36
N LEU A 778 -27.29 -66.72 9.10
CA LEU A 778 -27.92 -65.49 8.61
C LEU A 778 -26.98 -64.78 7.63
N ILE A 779 -27.37 -64.78 6.34
CA ILE A 779 -26.66 -64.02 5.31
C ILE A 779 -26.96 -62.52 5.39
N SER A 780 -25.96 -61.68 5.10
CA SER A 780 -26.08 -60.21 5.03
C SER A 780 -25.12 -59.62 3.99
N VAL A 781 -25.49 -58.49 3.38
CA VAL A 781 -24.66 -57.83 2.35
C VAL A 781 -23.43 -57.17 2.99
N ILE A 782 -22.24 -57.43 2.44
CA ILE A 782 -20.95 -56.95 2.97
C ILE A 782 -20.68 -55.46 2.66
N ALA A 783 -21.19 -54.96 1.54
CA ALA A 783 -20.78 -53.67 0.99
C ALA A 783 -21.97 -52.79 0.56
N SER A 784 -22.08 -51.61 1.17
CA SER A 784 -22.90 -50.51 0.63
C SER A 784 -22.26 -49.97 -0.64
N VAL A 785 -22.63 -50.51 -1.79
CA VAL A 785 -22.35 -49.91 -3.10
C VAL A 785 -22.84 -48.47 -3.09
N ARG A 786 -21.96 -47.53 -3.48
CA ARG A 786 -22.27 -46.08 -3.49
C ARG A 786 -22.55 -45.51 -4.88
N GLN A 787 -22.09 -46.18 -5.92
CA GLN A 787 -22.34 -45.82 -7.32
C GLN A 787 -22.42 -47.06 -8.21
N SER A 788 -23.16 -46.93 -9.30
CA SER A 788 -23.23 -47.90 -10.39
C SER A 788 -22.07 -47.76 -11.40
N SER A 789 -22.06 -48.60 -12.44
CA SER A 789 -21.04 -48.59 -13.49
C SER A 789 -21.13 -47.40 -14.43
N LEU A 790 -22.31 -46.78 -14.58
CA LEU A 790 -22.48 -45.47 -15.24
C LEU A 790 -22.36 -44.27 -14.28
N GLY A 791 -22.29 -44.52 -12.96
CA GLY A 791 -22.04 -43.52 -11.93
C GLY A 791 -23.27 -43.02 -11.16
N ALA A 792 -24.45 -43.56 -11.45
CA ALA A 792 -25.69 -43.27 -10.71
C ALA A 792 -25.51 -43.62 -9.23
N ARG A 793 -26.14 -42.86 -8.34
CA ARG A 793 -25.96 -43.06 -6.90
C ARG A 793 -26.69 -44.31 -6.47
N VAL A 794 -26.00 -45.15 -5.70
CA VAL A 794 -26.56 -46.36 -5.10
C VAL A 794 -26.40 -46.24 -3.59
N ASP A 795 -27.28 -46.85 -2.80
CA ASP A 795 -27.01 -47.11 -1.37
C ASP A 795 -27.64 -48.45 -0.99
N VAL A 796 -26.81 -49.49 -0.81
CA VAL A 796 -27.23 -50.85 -0.43
C VAL A 796 -27.09 -51.04 1.07
N GLN A 797 -28.12 -51.61 1.70
CA GLN A 797 -28.16 -51.93 3.13
C GLN A 797 -27.87 -53.42 3.39
N GLU A 798 -27.50 -53.76 4.63
CA GLU A 798 -27.19 -55.14 5.03
C GLU A 798 -28.39 -56.11 4.90
N ASP A 799 -29.62 -55.59 4.93
CA ASP A 799 -30.88 -56.33 4.74
C ASP A 799 -31.30 -56.53 3.27
N GLY A 800 -30.43 -56.13 2.33
CA GLY A 800 -30.66 -56.25 0.89
C GLY A 800 -31.60 -55.19 0.29
N SER A 801 -32.10 -54.24 1.08
CA SER A 801 -32.75 -53.04 0.52
C SER A 801 -31.72 -52.13 -0.19
N PHE A 802 -32.16 -51.41 -1.22
CA PHE A 802 -31.33 -50.40 -1.88
C PHE A 802 -32.12 -49.28 -2.56
N THR A 803 -31.44 -48.16 -2.78
CA THR A 803 -31.89 -47.07 -3.68
C THR A 803 -30.96 -46.93 -4.87
N TYR A 804 -31.49 -46.51 -6.02
CA TYR A 804 -30.75 -46.16 -7.23
C TYR A 804 -31.27 -44.80 -7.76
N ASP A 805 -30.38 -43.81 -7.88
CA ASP A 805 -30.69 -42.43 -8.24
C ASP A 805 -29.80 -41.97 -9.42
N PRO A 806 -30.36 -41.86 -10.65
CA PRO A 806 -29.63 -41.51 -11.87
C PRO A 806 -29.34 -40.02 -12.06
N ALA A 807 -29.92 -39.11 -11.27
CA ALA A 807 -30.08 -37.68 -11.62
C ALA A 807 -28.79 -36.81 -11.67
N ASP A 808 -27.60 -37.40 -11.56
CA ASP A 808 -26.29 -36.75 -11.77
C ASP A 808 -25.55 -37.31 -13.02
N VAL A 809 -26.16 -38.20 -13.81
CA VAL A 809 -25.48 -38.99 -14.86
C VAL A 809 -25.89 -38.56 -16.27
N GLN A 810 -25.07 -37.72 -16.90
CA GLN A 810 -25.29 -37.21 -18.28
C GLN A 810 -25.51 -38.30 -19.35
N ALA A 811 -25.02 -39.52 -19.16
CA ALA A 811 -25.22 -40.62 -20.12
C ALA A 811 -26.57 -41.34 -19.94
N ILE A 812 -27.30 -41.04 -18.85
CA ILE A 812 -28.65 -41.50 -18.56
C ILE A 812 -29.63 -40.33 -18.80
N ASP A 813 -29.30 -39.14 -18.31
CA ASP A 813 -29.92 -37.79 -18.50
C ASP A 813 -29.78 -37.29 -19.97
N SER A 814 -29.98 -38.18 -20.94
CA SER A 814 -29.93 -37.89 -22.37
C SER A 814 -30.53 -39.01 -23.24
N LEU A 815 -31.45 -39.83 -22.70
CA LEU A 815 -32.03 -40.96 -23.44
C LEU A 815 -33.29 -40.53 -24.18
N GLN A 816 -33.21 -40.51 -25.51
CA GLN A 816 -34.33 -40.09 -26.35
C GLN A 816 -35.58 -40.92 -26.04
N ILE A 817 -36.77 -40.30 -26.11
CA ILE A 817 -38.06 -40.91 -25.73
C ILE A 817 -38.20 -42.37 -26.22
N GLY A 818 -38.15 -43.33 -25.29
CA GLY A 818 -38.27 -44.76 -25.57
C GLY A 818 -36.97 -45.50 -25.94
N GLU A 819 -35.80 -44.86 -25.86
CA GLU A 819 -34.51 -45.54 -25.75
C GLU A 819 -34.37 -46.22 -24.38
N THR A 820 -33.44 -47.18 -24.27
CA THR A 820 -33.16 -47.87 -23.01
C THR A 820 -31.68 -48.12 -22.84
N LEU A 821 -31.16 -47.83 -21.65
CA LEU A 821 -29.76 -48.06 -21.27
C LEU A 821 -29.67 -49.10 -20.15
N GLN A 822 -28.56 -49.84 -20.13
CA GLN A 822 -28.27 -50.79 -19.07
C GLN A 822 -27.18 -50.22 -18.16
N ASP A 823 -27.48 -50.10 -16.88
CA ASP A 823 -26.54 -49.78 -15.81
C ASP A 823 -26.39 -50.99 -14.87
N THR A 824 -25.29 -51.08 -14.12
CA THR A 824 -24.97 -52.24 -13.29
C THR A 824 -24.23 -51.90 -12.00
N PHE A 825 -24.38 -52.74 -10.98
CA PHE A 825 -23.48 -52.78 -9.82
C PHE A 825 -23.31 -54.21 -9.30
N THR A 826 -22.48 -54.43 -8.28
CA THR A 826 -22.19 -55.77 -7.74
C THR A 826 -22.22 -55.82 -6.21
N TYR A 827 -22.55 -56.97 -5.64
CA TYR A 827 -22.62 -57.19 -4.20
C TYR A 827 -22.02 -58.55 -3.78
N VAL A 828 -21.80 -58.73 -2.48
CA VAL A 828 -21.21 -59.93 -1.84
C VAL A 828 -21.89 -60.13 -0.48
N LEU A 829 -22.00 -61.39 -0.04
CA LEU A 829 -22.60 -61.79 1.23
C LEU A 829 -21.57 -62.31 2.23
N ARG A 830 -21.84 -62.11 3.52
CA ARG A 830 -21.22 -62.83 4.65
C ARG A 830 -22.28 -63.64 5.40
N ASP A 831 -21.86 -64.73 5.99
CA ASP A 831 -22.59 -65.49 7.02
C ASP A 831 -22.22 -64.98 8.44
N GLN A 832 -22.60 -65.72 9.49
CA GLN A 832 -22.22 -65.47 10.89
C GLN A 832 -20.76 -65.86 11.19
N SER A 833 -20.12 -66.73 10.39
CA SER A 833 -18.69 -67.05 10.47
C SER A 833 -17.79 -65.94 9.90
N ASN A 834 -18.35 -65.02 9.10
CA ASN A 834 -17.68 -64.07 8.20
C ASN A 834 -17.02 -64.72 6.97
N ASP A 835 -17.37 -65.97 6.65
CA ASP A 835 -17.04 -66.59 5.38
C ASP A 835 -17.84 -65.88 4.26
N GLN A 836 -17.18 -65.60 3.13
CA GLN A 836 -17.72 -64.71 2.08
C GLN A 836 -18.18 -65.46 0.83
N SER A 837 -19.26 -64.97 0.22
CA SER A 837 -19.78 -65.53 -1.04
C SER A 837 -18.94 -65.16 -2.27
N ASN A 838 -19.32 -65.74 -3.41
CA ASN A 838 -19.02 -65.13 -4.71
C ASN A 838 -19.62 -63.72 -4.83
N VAL A 839 -19.08 -62.95 -5.77
CA VAL A 839 -19.70 -61.70 -6.24
C VAL A 839 -20.94 -62.03 -7.07
N ALA A 840 -22.00 -61.23 -6.92
CA ALA A 840 -23.20 -61.22 -7.75
C ALA A 840 -23.44 -59.82 -8.35
N THR A 841 -24.19 -59.75 -9.44
CA THR A 841 -24.41 -58.54 -10.26
C THR A 841 -25.86 -58.11 -10.24
N VAL A 842 -26.11 -56.82 -10.02
CA VAL A 842 -27.42 -56.19 -10.18
C VAL A 842 -27.45 -55.42 -11.48
N VAL A 843 -28.50 -55.61 -12.27
CA VAL A 843 -28.74 -54.93 -13.55
C VAL A 843 -29.94 -53.99 -13.41
N ILE A 844 -29.76 -52.72 -13.75
CA ILE A 844 -30.84 -51.74 -13.85
C ILE A 844 -31.05 -51.41 -15.33
N LEU A 845 -32.27 -51.58 -15.82
CA LEU A 845 -32.68 -51.08 -17.14
C LEU A 845 -33.35 -49.72 -16.96
N VAL A 846 -32.77 -48.68 -17.57
CA VAL A 846 -33.27 -47.30 -17.49
C VAL A 846 -33.88 -46.90 -18.83
N SER A 847 -35.09 -46.36 -18.85
CA SER A 847 -35.79 -45.93 -20.07
C SER A 847 -35.89 -44.41 -20.22
N GLY A 848 -35.69 -43.92 -21.45
CA GLY A 848 -35.81 -42.53 -21.85
C GLY A 848 -37.26 -42.00 -21.88
N VAL A 849 -37.47 -40.80 -21.33
CA VAL A 849 -38.75 -40.08 -21.19
C VAL A 849 -38.53 -38.59 -21.45
N ASN A 850 -39.48 -37.95 -22.13
CA ASN A 850 -39.33 -36.56 -22.61
C ASN A 850 -38.96 -35.57 -21.49
N ASP A 851 -37.79 -34.95 -21.59
CA ASP A 851 -37.37 -33.87 -20.68
C ASP A 851 -37.97 -32.49 -21.03
N PRO A 852 -37.90 -31.48 -20.13
CA PRO A 852 -38.38 -30.12 -20.40
C PRO A 852 -37.32 -29.23 -21.09
N PRO A 853 -37.72 -28.30 -21.98
CA PRO A 853 -36.75 -27.46 -22.69
C PRO A 853 -35.86 -26.57 -21.82
N VAL A 854 -34.62 -26.36 -22.28
CA VAL A 854 -33.66 -25.44 -21.68
C VAL A 854 -33.68 -24.11 -22.44
N ALA A 855 -34.33 -23.12 -21.83
CA ALA A 855 -34.39 -21.76 -22.35
C ALA A 855 -33.21 -20.91 -21.84
N VAL A 856 -32.63 -20.06 -22.69
CA VAL A 856 -31.34 -19.40 -22.46
C VAL A 856 -31.45 -17.88 -22.55
N ASP A 857 -30.78 -17.16 -21.63
CA ASP A 857 -30.82 -15.71 -21.55
C ASP A 857 -30.37 -15.01 -22.85
N ASP A 858 -31.10 -13.96 -23.23
CA ASP A 858 -30.94 -13.17 -24.46
C ASP A 858 -30.39 -11.76 -24.21
N GLN A 859 -29.74 -11.18 -25.23
CA GLN A 859 -29.39 -9.77 -25.23
C GLN A 859 -29.54 -9.12 -26.62
N MET A 860 -30.18 -7.95 -26.69
CA MET A 860 -30.28 -7.14 -27.90
C MET A 860 -30.29 -5.62 -27.60
N SER A 861 -29.80 -4.81 -28.54
CA SER A 861 -29.94 -3.34 -28.51
C SER A 861 -31.02 -2.88 -29.50
N VAL A 862 -31.79 -1.85 -29.15
CA VAL A 862 -32.99 -1.37 -29.88
C VAL A 862 -33.00 0.16 -30.01
N LEU A 863 -33.37 0.66 -31.19
CA LEU A 863 -33.45 2.10 -31.43
C LEU A 863 -34.70 2.74 -30.80
N THR A 864 -34.51 3.83 -30.07
CA THR A 864 -35.61 4.58 -29.45
C THR A 864 -36.65 5.03 -30.48
N ASN A 865 -37.94 4.90 -30.13
CA ASN A 865 -39.11 5.08 -30.98
C ASN A 865 -39.30 4.07 -32.14
N PHE A 866 -38.44 3.06 -32.32
CA PHE A 866 -38.62 2.00 -33.33
C PHE A 866 -38.88 0.63 -32.68
N ALA A 867 -39.85 -0.10 -33.22
CA ALA A 867 -40.08 -1.49 -32.83
C ALA A 867 -39.10 -2.43 -33.55
N GLN A 868 -38.53 -3.40 -32.83
CA GLN A 868 -37.55 -4.35 -33.35
C GLN A 868 -37.94 -5.77 -32.98
N THR A 869 -37.61 -6.73 -33.85
CA THR A 869 -37.85 -8.16 -33.66
C THR A 869 -36.57 -8.91 -33.35
N HIS A 870 -36.66 -9.94 -32.50
CA HIS A 870 -35.59 -10.87 -32.16
C HIS A 870 -36.11 -12.31 -32.07
N ASP A 871 -35.25 -13.28 -32.33
CA ASP A 871 -35.58 -14.70 -32.26
C ASP A 871 -35.09 -15.26 -30.92
N LEU A 872 -36.04 -15.61 -30.06
CA LEU A 872 -35.76 -16.12 -28.70
C LEU A 872 -35.28 -17.57 -28.73
N LEU A 873 -35.60 -18.34 -29.76
CA LEU A 873 -35.32 -19.79 -29.77
C LEU A 873 -34.02 -20.13 -30.50
N ALA A 874 -33.17 -19.13 -30.76
CA ALA A 874 -31.92 -19.29 -31.51
C ALA A 874 -30.76 -19.87 -30.67
N ASN A 875 -30.89 -19.81 -29.35
CA ASN A 875 -29.98 -20.27 -28.29
C ASN A 875 -30.62 -21.34 -27.37
N ASP A 876 -31.94 -21.47 -27.41
CA ASP A 876 -32.70 -22.52 -26.72
C ASP A 876 -32.47 -23.90 -27.32
N HIS A 877 -32.65 -24.93 -26.50
CA HIS A 877 -32.60 -26.32 -26.94
C HIS A 877 -33.48 -27.22 -26.07
N ASP A 878 -33.85 -28.35 -26.64
CA ASP A 878 -34.39 -29.50 -25.93
C ASP A 878 -33.52 -30.72 -26.25
N VAL A 879 -33.52 -31.74 -25.39
CA VAL A 879 -32.67 -32.92 -25.58
C VAL A 879 -33.35 -33.98 -26.46
N ASP A 880 -34.67 -34.16 -26.37
CA ASP A 880 -35.40 -35.25 -27.05
C ASP A 880 -36.38 -34.78 -28.13
N SER A 881 -36.86 -33.55 -28.00
CA SER A 881 -38.03 -33.05 -28.70
C SER A 881 -37.71 -31.85 -29.62
N GLN A 882 -38.74 -31.16 -30.09
CA GLN A 882 -38.62 -29.89 -30.78
C GLN A 882 -39.39 -28.81 -30.04
N LEU A 883 -38.77 -27.64 -29.87
CA LEU A 883 -39.43 -26.44 -29.35
C LEU A 883 -40.64 -26.07 -30.23
N ASP A 884 -41.76 -25.69 -29.63
CA ASP A 884 -42.92 -25.10 -30.31
C ASP A 884 -42.86 -23.56 -30.24
N PRO A 885 -42.55 -22.84 -31.34
CA PRO A 885 -42.53 -21.38 -31.34
C PRO A 885 -43.90 -20.73 -31.11
N ALA A 886 -45.00 -21.47 -31.26
CA ALA A 886 -46.35 -20.97 -30.94
C ALA A 886 -46.66 -21.00 -29.43
N SER A 887 -45.80 -21.63 -28.63
CA SER A 887 -45.98 -21.80 -27.17
C SER A 887 -45.34 -20.71 -26.32
N ILE A 888 -44.53 -19.82 -26.91
CA ILE A 888 -43.75 -18.81 -26.20
C ILE A 888 -44.65 -17.86 -25.41
N VAL A 889 -44.43 -17.75 -24.10
CA VAL A 889 -45.15 -16.83 -23.20
C VAL A 889 -44.19 -15.89 -22.52
N ILE A 890 -44.39 -14.58 -22.69
CA ILE A 890 -43.72 -13.55 -21.90
C ILE A 890 -44.30 -13.59 -20.47
N THR A 891 -43.57 -14.21 -19.54
CA THR A 891 -43.94 -14.34 -18.12
C THR A 891 -43.85 -13.01 -17.38
N ARG A 892 -42.92 -12.15 -17.78
CA ARG A 892 -42.67 -10.84 -17.17
C ARG A 892 -42.49 -9.76 -18.22
N LEU A 893 -43.40 -8.79 -18.25
CA LEU A 893 -43.32 -7.62 -19.14
C LEU A 893 -42.17 -6.67 -18.75
N PRO A 894 -41.62 -5.91 -19.73
CA PRO A 894 -40.56 -4.93 -19.46
C PRO A 894 -41.06 -3.72 -18.67
N THR A 895 -40.14 -3.08 -17.94
CA THR A 895 -40.44 -1.92 -17.07
C THR A 895 -40.68 -0.61 -17.80
N ALA A 896 -40.25 -0.50 -19.06
CA ALA A 896 -40.61 0.54 -20.01
C ALA A 896 -40.79 -0.08 -21.40
N GLY A 897 -41.56 0.59 -22.26
CA GLY A 897 -41.96 0.06 -23.56
C GLY A 897 -43.05 -1.01 -23.48
N SER A 898 -43.19 -1.79 -24.55
CA SER A 898 -44.14 -2.90 -24.64
C SER A 898 -43.55 -4.03 -25.47
N ALA A 899 -43.80 -5.28 -25.06
CA ALA A 899 -43.34 -6.48 -25.72
C ALA A 899 -44.52 -7.41 -26.05
N GLU A 900 -44.44 -8.08 -27.19
CA GLU A 900 -45.38 -9.10 -27.66
C GLU A 900 -44.65 -10.15 -28.51
N ILE A 901 -45.19 -11.36 -28.64
CA ILE A 901 -44.69 -12.36 -29.59
C ILE A 901 -45.48 -12.22 -30.90
N THR A 902 -44.80 -12.27 -32.05
CA THR A 902 -45.47 -12.15 -33.37
C THR A 902 -46.07 -13.48 -33.83
N SER A 903 -46.83 -13.44 -34.93
CA SER A 903 -47.37 -14.64 -35.60
C SER A 903 -46.28 -15.58 -36.18
N GLU A 904 -45.02 -15.19 -36.08
CA GLU A 904 -43.85 -15.93 -36.57
C GLU A 904 -42.97 -16.47 -35.41
N GLY A 905 -43.41 -16.32 -34.15
CA GLY A 905 -42.67 -16.76 -32.95
C GLY A 905 -41.60 -15.77 -32.45
N LEU A 906 -41.41 -14.64 -33.13
CA LEU A 906 -40.39 -13.66 -32.76
C LEU A 906 -40.85 -12.73 -31.63
N LEU A 907 -39.95 -12.37 -30.71
CA LEU A 907 -40.18 -11.26 -29.78
C LEU A 907 -40.20 -9.95 -30.56
N ARG A 908 -41.30 -9.19 -30.52
CA ARG A 908 -41.33 -7.78 -30.93
C ARG A 908 -41.36 -6.87 -29.71
N TYR A 909 -40.29 -6.11 -29.50
CA TYR A 909 -40.23 -5.06 -28.48
C TYR A 909 -40.35 -3.66 -29.11
N THR A 910 -41.12 -2.80 -28.46
CA THR A 910 -41.30 -1.38 -28.82
C THR A 910 -40.91 -0.51 -27.63
N PRO A 911 -39.86 0.34 -27.72
CA PRO A 911 -39.49 1.26 -26.65
C PRO A 911 -40.58 2.26 -26.28
N ALA A 912 -40.61 2.70 -25.03
CA ALA A 912 -41.42 3.85 -24.65
C ALA A 912 -40.88 5.13 -25.35
N PRO A 913 -41.75 6.05 -25.83
CA PRO A 913 -41.32 7.25 -26.53
C PRO A 913 -40.31 8.09 -25.74
N GLY A 914 -39.12 8.31 -26.31
CA GLY A 914 -38.03 9.05 -25.66
C GLY A 914 -37.34 8.34 -24.49
N PHE A 915 -37.63 7.05 -24.23
CA PHE A 915 -36.86 6.25 -23.28
C PHE A 915 -35.50 5.85 -23.88
N VAL A 916 -34.48 5.80 -23.02
CA VAL A 916 -33.08 5.43 -23.32
C VAL A 916 -32.52 4.72 -22.08
N GLY A 917 -31.73 3.66 -22.27
CA GLY A 917 -31.18 2.81 -21.20
C GLY A 917 -31.73 1.38 -21.23
N THR A 918 -31.35 0.58 -20.23
CA THR A 918 -31.66 -0.86 -20.19
C THR A 918 -33.04 -1.16 -19.59
N VAL A 919 -33.76 -2.12 -20.18
CA VAL A 919 -34.88 -2.85 -19.54
C VAL A 919 -34.65 -4.35 -19.66
N SER A 920 -35.46 -5.15 -18.96
CA SER A 920 -35.51 -6.60 -19.19
C SER A 920 -36.92 -7.15 -19.05
N LEU A 921 -37.16 -8.26 -19.75
CA LEU A 921 -38.38 -9.05 -19.72
C LEU A 921 -38.01 -10.52 -19.57
N SER A 922 -38.97 -11.40 -19.27
CA SER A 922 -38.74 -12.84 -19.15
C SER A 922 -39.77 -13.65 -19.92
N TYR A 923 -39.38 -14.83 -20.39
CA TYR A 923 -40.24 -15.75 -21.13
C TYR A 923 -40.04 -17.21 -20.71
N THR A 924 -40.98 -18.05 -21.15
CA THR A 924 -40.88 -19.52 -21.19
C THR A 924 -41.39 -20.03 -22.54
N VAL A 925 -40.94 -21.22 -22.94
CA VAL A 925 -41.34 -21.96 -24.15
C VAL A 925 -41.71 -23.40 -23.79
N ARG A 926 -42.37 -24.12 -24.68
CA ARG A 926 -42.64 -25.56 -24.61
C ARG A 926 -42.01 -26.29 -25.77
N ASP A 927 -41.84 -27.58 -25.60
CA ASP A 927 -41.69 -28.56 -26.67
C ASP A 927 -43.05 -28.81 -27.39
N VAL A 928 -43.04 -29.69 -28.40
CA VAL A 928 -44.26 -30.16 -29.09
C VAL A 928 -44.99 -31.27 -28.33
N GLU A 929 -44.36 -31.89 -27.33
CA GLU A 929 -44.92 -32.91 -26.44
C GLU A 929 -45.74 -32.32 -25.27
N GLY A 930 -45.43 -31.09 -24.85
CA GLY A 930 -46.23 -30.26 -23.93
C GLY A 930 -45.59 -29.91 -22.58
N LEU A 931 -44.33 -30.23 -22.29
CA LEU A 931 -43.62 -29.75 -21.10
C LEU A 931 -43.30 -28.24 -21.19
N LEU A 932 -42.65 -27.66 -20.18
CA LEU A 932 -42.44 -26.21 -20.07
C LEU A 932 -41.00 -25.93 -19.61
N SER A 933 -40.36 -25.00 -20.30
CA SER A 933 -38.98 -24.59 -20.03
C SER A 933 -38.80 -23.93 -18.66
N ASN A 934 -37.54 -23.78 -18.27
CA ASN A 934 -37.18 -22.75 -17.29
C ASN A 934 -37.54 -21.34 -17.80
N GLU A 935 -37.67 -20.39 -16.88
CA GLU A 935 -37.78 -18.96 -17.22
C GLU A 935 -36.41 -18.43 -17.68
N ALA A 936 -36.38 -17.75 -18.82
CA ALA A 936 -35.20 -17.08 -19.38
C ALA A 936 -35.36 -15.55 -19.38
N LEU A 937 -34.24 -14.82 -19.31
CA LEU A 937 -34.20 -13.35 -19.23
C LEU A 937 -33.73 -12.72 -20.55
N VAL A 938 -34.53 -11.81 -21.10
CA VAL A 938 -34.14 -10.99 -22.26
C VAL A 938 -33.70 -9.61 -21.77
N THR A 939 -32.45 -9.25 -22.07
CA THR A 939 -31.87 -7.94 -21.74
C THR A 939 -31.92 -7.01 -22.96
N LEU A 940 -32.59 -5.87 -22.80
CA LEU A 940 -32.92 -4.92 -23.87
C LEU A 940 -32.22 -3.58 -23.60
N GLU A 941 -31.33 -3.16 -24.49
CA GLU A 941 -30.63 -1.86 -24.37
C GLU A 941 -31.22 -0.84 -25.36
N ILE A 942 -31.89 0.20 -24.87
CA ILE A 942 -32.55 1.20 -25.73
C ILE A 942 -31.61 2.37 -25.95
N ILE A 943 -31.25 2.62 -27.21
CA ILE A 943 -30.25 3.61 -27.65
C ILE A 943 -30.87 4.65 -28.59
N THR A 944 -30.30 5.85 -28.69
CA THR A 944 -30.86 6.93 -29.52
C THR A 944 -30.56 6.77 -31.02
N SER A 945 -29.35 6.30 -31.36
CA SER A 945 -28.87 6.20 -32.73
C SER A 945 -27.88 5.02 -32.88
N PRO A 946 -27.95 4.21 -33.96
CA PRO A 946 -26.97 3.16 -34.22
C PRO A 946 -25.61 3.72 -34.65
N TRP A 947 -25.54 5.03 -34.92
CA TRP A 947 -24.35 5.74 -35.33
C TRP A 947 -23.66 6.48 -34.18
N GLN A 948 -24.11 6.28 -32.94
CA GLN A 948 -23.47 6.75 -31.71
C GLN A 948 -22.69 5.59 -31.08
N ASN A 949 -21.45 5.85 -30.63
CA ASN A 949 -20.66 4.84 -29.91
C ASN A 949 -21.23 4.70 -28.48
N GLN A 950 -21.82 3.54 -28.17
CA GLN A 950 -22.51 3.32 -26.89
C GLN A 950 -21.55 3.22 -25.70
N SER A 951 -20.31 2.78 -25.92
CA SER A 951 -19.28 2.72 -24.88
C SER A 951 -18.69 4.09 -24.55
N GLN A 952 -18.53 4.95 -25.56
CA GLN A 952 -18.04 6.33 -25.42
C GLN A 952 -18.45 7.16 -26.64
N ASN A 953 -19.53 7.94 -26.55
CA ASN A 953 -20.15 8.64 -27.70
C ASN A 953 -19.23 9.57 -28.50
N VAL A 954 -18.16 10.08 -27.88
CA VAL A 954 -17.13 10.95 -28.51
C VAL A 954 -15.96 10.18 -29.16
N ASP A 955 -15.89 8.85 -29.03
CA ASP A 955 -14.91 7.98 -29.71
C ASP A 955 -15.51 7.54 -31.06
N VAL A 956 -15.26 8.34 -32.10
CA VAL A 956 -15.95 8.27 -33.39
C VAL A 956 -15.46 7.07 -34.20
N ASN A 957 -14.17 6.77 -34.21
CA ASN A 957 -13.68 5.57 -34.90
C ASN A 957 -13.78 4.29 -34.04
N GLY A 958 -14.14 4.40 -32.76
CA GLY A 958 -14.36 3.26 -31.88
C GLY A 958 -13.08 2.53 -31.46
N ASN A 959 -11.93 3.22 -31.43
CA ASN A 959 -10.65 2.61 -31.08
C ASN A 959 -10.41 2.49 -29.56
N GLY A 960 -11.31 3.03 -28.73
CA GLY A 960 -11.13 3.18 -27.28
C GLY A 960 -10.31 4.41 -26.89
N ARG A 961 -10.10 5.36 -27.81
CA ARG A 961 -9.40 6.63 -27.56
C ARG A 961 -9.99 7.77 -28.39
N VAL A 962 -10.63 8.71 -27.69
CA VAL A 962 -11.08 9.99 -28.27
C VAL A 962 -9.88 10.90 -28.53
N THR A 963 -9.61 11.20 -29.79
CA THR A 963 -8.49 12.04 -30.27
C THR A 963 -8.97 13.12 -31.24
N ALA A 964 -8.07 14.01 -31.68
CA ALA A 964 -8.39 14.97 -32.75
C ALA A 964 -8.78 14.30 -34.08
N MET A 965 -8.46 13.02 -34.30
CA MET A 965 -8.89 12.27 -35.49
C MET A 965 -10.41 12.07 -35.51
N ASP A 966 -11.02 11.84 -34.35
CA ASP A 966 -12.45 11.58 -34.20
C ASP A 966 -13.30 12.79 -34.60
N ALA A 967 -12.88 13.99 -34.20
CA ALA A 967 -13.46 15.24 -34.70
C ALA A 967 -13.19 15.44 -36.21
N LEU A 968 -12.00 15.07 -36.68
CA LEU A 968 -11.62 15.22 -38.08
C LEU A 968 -12.39 14.28 -39.02
N GLU A 969 -12.79 13.09 -38.57
CA GLU A 969 -13.63 12.17 -39.33
C GLU A 969 -15.02 12.75 -39.58
N ILE A 970 -15.64 13.37 -38.57
CA ILE A 970 -16.91 14.11 -38.72
C ILE A 970 -16.74 15.29 -39.68
N ILE A 971 -15.68 16.08 -39.52
CA ILE A 971 -15.38 17.23 -40.40
C ILE A 971 -15.17 16.78 -41.85
N ASN A 972 -14.46 15.66 -42.07
CA ASN A 972 -14.25 15.08 -43.40
C ASN A 972 -15.56 14.56 -44.01
N TYR A 973 -16.43 13.92 -43.22
CA TYR A 973 -17.76 13.49 -43.67
C TYR A 973 -18.59 14.68 -44.16
N LEU A 974 -18.69 15.74 -43.35
CA LEU A 974 -19.41 16.98 -43.70
C LEU A 974 -18.85 17.63 -44.98
N ASN A 975 -17.52 17.71 -45.10
CA ASN A 975 -16.85 18.29 -46.28
C ASN A 975 -16.95 17.42 -47.54
N SER A 976 -17.24 16.12 -47.41
CA SER A 976 -17.37 15.19 -48.55
C SER A 976 -18.70 15.30 -49.31
N GLY A 977 -19.64 16.12 -48.82
CA GLY A 977 -20.94 16.34 -49.47
C GLY A 977 -21.94 15.20 -49.30
N GLN A 978 -21.71 14.28 -48.35
CA GLN A 978 -22.63 13.21 -48.00
C GLN A 978 -23.90 13.74 -47.30
N PRO A 979 -25.01 12.97 -47.27
CA PRO A 979 -26.23 13.39 -46.59
C PRO A 979 -26.02 13.59 -45.10
N THR A 980 -26.41 14.76 -44.57
CA THR A 980 -26.27 15.05 -43.12
C THR A 980 -27.28 14.30 -42.25
N ARG A 981 -28.37 13.76 -42.79
CA ARG A 981 -29.20 12.77 -42.09
C ARG A 981 -28.67 11.37 -42.41
N LEU A 982 -28.32 10.61 -41.38
CA LEU A 982 -27.85 9.24 -41.54
C LEU A 982 -29.02 8.30 -41.86
N SER A 983 -28.74 7.17 -42.52
CA SER A 983 -29.80 6.20 -42.78
C SER A 983 -30.01 5.30 -41.57
N GLU A 984 -31.25 5.27 -41.08
CA GLU A 984 -31.76 4.27 -40.14
C GLU A 984 -31.65 2.82 -40.68
N SER A 985 -31.43 2.65 -42.00
CA SER A 985 -31.30 1.34 -42.65
C SER A 985 -29.86 0.82 -42.82
N ASN A 986 -28.83 1.57 -42.43
CA ASN A 986 -27.43 1.13 -42.49
C ASN A 986 -26.90 0.97 -41.06
N LEU A 987 -26.65 -0.26 -40.63
CA LEU A 987 -26.19 -0.61 -39.29
C LEU A 987 -24.66 -0.78 -39.23
N ASN A 988 -23.89 0.10 -39.90
CA ASN A 988 -22.47 -0.15 -40.19
C ASN A 988 -21.50 0.95 -39.69
N PRO A 989 -21.36 1.14 -38.36
CA PRO A 989 -20.19 1.77 -37.76
C PRO A 989 -19.05 0.76 -37.51
N PRO A 990 -17.84 1.19 -37.12
CA PRO A 990 -17.36 2.57 -37.16
C PRO A 990 -17.17 3.09 -38.60
N PRO A 991 -17.18 4.43 -38.81
CA PRO A 991 -17.24 5.47 -37.79
C PRO A 991 -18.65 5.77 -37.25
N TYR A 992 -18.72 6.03 -35.95
CA TYR A 992 -19.86 6.48 -35.16
C TYR A 992 -19.98 8.01 -35.23
N LEU A 993 -20.51 8.52 -36.35
CA LEU A 993 -20.50 9.95 -36.68
C LEU A 993 -21.57 10.80 -35.95
N ASP A 994 -22.48 10.18 -35.20
CA ASP A 994 -23.61 10.83 -34.52
C ASP A 994 -23.34 10.91 -33.01
N VAL A 995 -22.55 11.91 -32.62
CA VAL A 995 -22.04 12.07 -31.25
C VAL A 995 -23.14 12.53 -30.30
N ASN A 996 -24.07 13.37 -30.79
CA ASN A 996 -25.18 13.89 -30.01
C ASN A 996 -26.39 12.91 -29.94
N GLY A 997 -26.60 12.10 -30.97
CA GLY A 997 -27.67 11.10 -31.05
C GLY A 997 -28.98 11.58 -31.66
N ASP A 998 -28.98 12.65 -32.47
CA ASP A 998 -30.19 13.19 -33.15
C ASP A 998 -30.46 12.59 -34.54
N GLY A 999 -29.67 11.59 -34.96
CA GLY A 999 -29.77 10.95 -36.27
C GLY A 999 -29.11 11.74 -37.40
N ARG A 1000 -28.26 12.74 -37.07
CA ARG A 1000 -27.62 13.63 -38.04
C ARG A 1000 -26.14 13.81 -37.74
N VAL A 1001 -25.34 13.86 -38.81
CA VAL A 1001 -23.98 14.38 -38.73
C VAL A 1001 -24.05 15.89 -38.94
N THR A 1002 -23.65 16.66 -37.93
CA THR A 1002 -23.63 18.11 -37.97
C THR A 1002 -22.30 18.68 -37.47
N ALA A 1003 -22.10 19.99 -37.62
CA ALA A 1003 -20.97 20.67 -37.01
C ALA A 1003 -21.01 20.66 -35.46
N LEU A 1004 -22.17 20.39 -34.85
CA LEU A 1004 -22.30 20.24 -33.40
C LEU A 1004 -21.61 18.96 -32.91
N ASP A 1005 -21.65 17.88 -33.68
CA ASP A 1005 -21.06 16.58 -33.32
C ASP A 1005 -19.53 16.66 -33.28
N ALA A 1006 -18.93 17.27 -34.32
CA ALA A 1006 -17.51 17.61 -34.32
C ALA A 1006 -17.16 18.55 -33.16
N LEU A 1007 -18.02 19.55 -32.87
CA LEU A 1007 -17.80 20.49 -31.78
C LEU A 1007 -17.91 19.83 -30.39
N LEU A 1008 -18.73 18.80 -30.22
CA LEU A 1008 -18.81 18.03 -28.97
C LEU A 1008 -17.53 17.23 -28.73
N VAL A 1009 -16.97 16.58 -29.76
CA VAL A 1009 -15.65 15.92 -29.67
C VAL A 1009 -14.54 16.94 -29.42
N ILE A 1010 -14.54 18.09 -30.12
CA ILE A 1010 -13.56 19.16 -29.90
C ILE A 1010 -13.66 19.75 -28.49
N ASN A 1011 -14.86 19.96 -27.95
CA ASN A 1011 -15.04 20.43 -26.58
C ASN A 1011 -14.61 19.38 -25.55
N HIS A 1012 -14.84 18.09 -25.82
CA HIS A 1012 -14.34 16.99 -25.00
C HIS A 1012 -12.80 16.90 -25.01
N LEU A 1013 -12.16 17.19 -26.15
CA LEU A 1013 -10.70 17.30 -26.26
C LEU A 1013 -10.14 18.56 -25.60
N ASN A 1014 -10.81 19.71 -25.71
CA ASN A 1014 -10.41 20.95 -25.06
C ASN A 1014 -10.60 20.91 -23.53
N ASN A 1015 -11.52 20.07 -23.04
CA ASN A 1015 -11.71 19.78 -21.62
C ASN A 1015 -10.75 18.66 -21.10
N ARG A 1016 -9.87 18.12 -21.94
CA ARG A 1016 -8.77 17.26 -21.51
C ARG A 1016 -7.51 18.10 -21.24
N THR A 1017 -6.93 17.92 -20.06
CA THR A 1017 -5.68 18.59 -19.64
C THR A 1017 -4.41 17.82 -20.05
N ASP A 1018 -4.55 16.67 -20.69
CA ASP A 1018 -3.48 15.91 -21.34
C ASP A 1018 -3.11 16.50 -22.72
N GLY A 1019 -2.26 17.53 -22.69
CA GLY A 1019 -1.76 18.21 -23.89
C GLY A 1019 -0.85 17.33 -24.75
N GLY A 1020 -1.35 16.91 -25.92
CA GLY A 1020 -0.61 16.08 -26.87
C GLY A 1020 0.23 16.85 -27.90
N GLU A 1021 1.45 16.36 -28.10
CA GLU A 1021 2.20 16.31 -29.38
C GLU A 1021 2.05 17.51 -30.37
N GLY A 1022 3.04 18.41 -30.35
CA GLY A 1022 3.31 19.38 -31.44
C GLY A 1022 4.77 19.29 -31.88
N GLU A 1023 5.02 19.15 -33.19
CA GLU A 1023 6.29 18.60 -33.71
C GLU A 1023 7.55 19.50 -33.61
N ALA A 1024 8.68 18.80 -33.64
CA ALA A 1024 10.07 19.22 -33.46
C ALA A 1024 10.59 20.53 -34.12
N ALA A 1025 11.13 21.40 -33.25
CA ALA A 1025 12.50 21.95 -33.26
C ALA A 1025 13.26 22.21 -34.59
N GLN A 1026 13.74 23.46 -34.80
CA GLN A 1026 15.17 23.86 -34.74
C GLN A 1026 15.46 25.27 -35.34
N THR A 1027 16.60 25.86 -34.92
CA THR A 1027 17.32 27.05 -35.44
C THR A 1027 16.82 28.47 -35.11
N GLN A 1028 17.83 29.33 -34.90
CA GLN A 1028 17.88 30.78 -34.69
C GLN A 1028 19.26 31.24 -35.27
N PRO A 1029 19.52 32.52 -35.59
CA PRO A 1029 18.63 33.68 -35.72
C PRO A 1029 18.82 34.48 -37.04
N THR A 1030 17.88 35.39 -37.39
CA THR A 1030 18.23 36.71 -37.98
C THR A 1030 17.10 37.76 -37.93
N SER A 1031 17.43 38.93 -37.40
CA SER A 1031 16.94 40.30 -37.72
C SER A 1031 15.44 40.61 -37.94
N LEU A 1032 14.91 41.42 -37.00
CA LEU A 1032 14.13 42.66 -37.21
C LEU A 1032 12.76 42.63 -37.94
N ALA A 1033 11.70 42.69 -37.12
CA ALA A 1033 10.48 43.48 -37.36
C ALA A 1033 10.01 44.11 -36.03
N SER A 1034 9.18 45.16 -36.04
CA SER A 1034 8.78 45.94 -34.86
C SER A 1034 7.49 45.44 -34.17
N PRO A 1035 7.19 45.81 -32.91
CA PRO A 1035 6.13 45.18 -32.11
C PRO A 1035 4.66 45.46 -32.52
N ASP A 1036 4.40 46.30 -33.52
CA ASP A 1036 3.08 46.94 -33.71
C ASP A 1036 2.03 46.09 -34.46
N ASP A 1037 2.42 45.07 -35.24
CA ASP A 1037 1.49 44.32 -36.09
C ASP A 1037 0.51 43.40 -35.33
N TRP A 1038 0.83 43.01 -34.09
CA TRP A 1038 0.00 42.07 -33.30
C TRP A 1038 -1.34 42.65 -32.85
N LEU A 1039 -1.48 43.98 -32.79
CA LEU A 1039 -2.71 44.65 -32.35
C LEU A 1039 -3.81 44.72 -33.42
N VAL A 1040 -3.49 44.46 -34.70
CA VAL A 1040 -4.44 44.60 -35.82
C VAL A 1040 -5.33 43.37 -36.00
N LEU A 1041 -4.83 42.17 -35.71
CA LEU A 1041 -5.56 40.91 -35.91
C LEU A 1041 -6.65 40.69 -34.85
N ILE A 1042 -6.36 40.95 -33.56
CA ILE A 1042 -7.31 40.74 -32.45
C ILE A 1042 -8.52 41.71 -32.55
N SER A 1043 -8.31 42.89 -33.14
CA SER A 1043 -9.34 43.93 -33.36
C SER A 1043 -10.54 43.45 -34.20
N GLN A 1044 -10.32 42.54 -35.16
CA GLN A 1044 -11.34 42.22 -36.16
C GLN A 1044 -12.38 41.18 -35.70
N GLU A 1045 -12.04 40.24 -34.81
CA GLU A 1045 -13.00 39.24 -34.30
C GLU A 1045 -13.84 39.73 -33.12
N VAL A 1046 -13.27 40.59 -32.25
CA VAL A 1046 -14.01 41.19 -31.11
C VAL A 1046 -15.25 42.00 -31.58
N THR A 1047 -15.27 42.43 -32.84
CA THR A 1047 -16.39 43.18 -33.44
C THR A 1047 -17.58 42.29 -33.85
N LYS A 1048 -17.43 40.96 -34.00
CA LYS A 1048 -18.53 40.07 -34.43
C LYS A 1048 -19.42 39.60 -33.27
N ILE A 1049 -18.84 39.26 -32.11
CA ILE A 1049 -19.61 38.69 -30.97
C ILE A 1049 -20.20 39.78 -30.06
N ARG A 1050 -20.89 40.75 -30.66
CA ARG A 1050 -21.79 41.69 -29.95
C ARG A 1050 -23.12 41.97 -30.68
N ARG A 1051 -23.42 41.25 -31.77
CA ARG A 1051 -24.72 41.26 -32.47
C ARG A 1051 -25.08 39.85 -32.95
N GLY A 1052 -25.48 39.00 -32.01
CA GLY A 1052 -25.85 37.60 -32.27
C GLY A 1052 -26.95 37.03 -31.38
N TRP A 1053 -27.48 37.80 -30.42
CA TRP A 1053 -28.69 37.48 -29.66
C TRP A 1053 -29.57 38.73 -29.57
N LEU A 1054 -30.57 38.77 -30.46
CA LEU A 1054 -31.84 39.47 -30.32
C LEU A 1054 -32.90 38.52 -30.92
#